data_AF-A0A1Y4VNI7-F1
#
_entry.id   AF-A0A1Y4VNI7-F1
#
_cell.length_a   1.000
_cell.length_b   1.000
_cell.length_c   1.000
_cell.angle_alpha   90.00
_cell.angle_beta   90.00
_cell.angle_gamma   90.00
#
_symmetry.space_group_name_H-M   'P 1'
#
loop_
_entity.id
_entity.type
_entity.pdbx_description
1 polymer ?
#
loop_
_entity_poly.entity_id
_entity_poly.type
_entity_poly.pdbx_seq_one_letter_code
_entity_poly.pdbx_strand_id
1 'polypeptide(L)'
;MNKLYLHKNKMRLGQLPFIGVMFGFLFFSAFVHGQSTNTISLDVPQVVPVSPTVAAMEKYQSYPVSHCTGIPDITVPLYEIVAGEVTIPVTLSYHSSGLKPKERSGVAGTGWTLNLEPSVSRHINGVADDEYREGWFYVADEQVPWQPDRQMEFYEKKVNNGTDMRPDKFIYKLPQGGGSGYFRTRHTPMWTVPRNNDLVKWNYDDTMNITDENGLQYYLGGTCEKTGDNITRWLCSSICSARHPEQQLVNFYYDSGHLVNPRTYYNLDEQLIFKDIDRPNRETLLIDGSSYYRVCPPDDYQSSEGLQEARLESISRDEAGVGFSDPVHYTDGDIEAAYVSMVEFLDNSLSVSYKRVGRDGTTSSTVLDEMEVKDGNGMLVRTIRFYITPYNDNTSLTKLDSVRISSPGVEDRVWSFDYGDVRRVPSIYTTSVDHWGFCNGPENSGQSKLPGIREVVSLDLNGFSNMHSFVVNYPGANRNPSPGYAKLGVLSLITDPQGVQTRFGYEGNYGAFRDSRKDESHRDYLHPVGGLRVSSVESYDPHTNRRIRKSYKYGLTIPNVPNYEPVWGGGAIRHIVTQRDYQSDGIAIYRDPATNAEWKEELTIYGSMPVSNITLHDGSAVMYNVVSEQTRGDDGTQTTTMYYYDVKRHAFEDLLVWDDSDPSGSVKQFVDESITEETEALVRRKPYYSHEPSGDFIYGKSNQLYGALLRTEYYRGSELVSVVENSYSAKKIENQQIQILVPERHIVTGWKEFEESGYSGKYSVFTTHRENLDIDTYRQLDKEVTKRYYTSEGKRHVFSTEKRYAYDYDFLDPGFSLKPRRVETMRSDSTAVVDTYDYLLNYPAILSYHKRTEGENNRESRILFNTGTCLPQKVQSRTDKQADFRDEVVYRRYDASGNAVEIAGKDGTPVSFLWSYNNCFPIARIENATIDEVCAALEIESADEWTYDSVPDSDVRVRIGSLRELLPDARVTTYEYVSLHGVTAITDPNGVTTRFDYDNYSRLTGSYYLDENARKVMLQKYVYHFGK
;
A
#
# COMPACT_ATOMS: atom_id res chain seq x y z
N MET A 1 -21.56 -26.59 -54.57
CA MET A 1 -22.21 -27.92 -54.65
C MET A 1 -23.37 -27.95 -53.66
N ASN A 2 -24.61 -28.10 -54.15
CA ASN A 2 -25.75 -28.89 -53.61
C ASN A 2 -26.00 -28.89 -52.08
N LYS A 3 -27.18 -28.63 -51.48
CA LYS A 3 -28.62 -28.77 -51.82
C LYS A 3 -29.40 -28.00 -50.71
N LEU A 4 -30.44 -27.20 -50.97
CA LEU A 4 -31.86 -27.56 -51.18
C LEU A 4 -32.52 -28.41 -50.07
N TYR A 5 -33.57 -27.88 -49.41
CA TYR A 5 -34.97 -28.37 -49.31
C TYR A 5 -35.67 -27.75 -48.06
N LEU A 6 -36.65 -26.84 -48.17
CA LEU A 6 -38.10 -26.99 -48.47
C LEU A 6 -38.90 -27.82 -47.44
N HIS A 7 -39.79 -27.16 -46.68
CA HIS A 7 -41.20 -27.57 -46.67
C HIS A 7 -42.22 -26.44 -46.42
N LYS A 8 -43.24 -26.48 -47.27
CA LYS A 8 -44.48 -25.69 -47.33
C LYS A 8 -45.56 -26.33 -46.45
N ASN A 9 -46.55 -25.53 -46.05
CA ASN A 9 -47.99 -25.79 -46.24
C ASN A 9 -48.77 -24.53 -45.82
N LYS A 10 -49.37 -23.74 -46.72
CA LYS A 10 -50.58 -23.90 -47.56
C LYS A 10 -51.83 -23.24 -46.95
N MET A 11 -52.11 -22.04 -47.46
CA MET A 11 -53.39 -21.47 -47.94
C MET A 11 -54.71 -21.83 -47.25
N ARG A 12 -55.55 -20.81 -47.03
CA ARG A 12 -56.72 -20.54 -47.89
C ARG A 12 -57.32 -19.14 -47.65
N LEU A 13 -57.53 -18.43 -48.76
CA LEU A 13 -58.33 -17.20 -48.87
C LEU A 13 -59.68 -17.59 -49.51
N GLY A 14 -60.79 -17.01 -49.05
CA GLY A 14 -62.13 -17.23 -49.62
C GLY A 14 -63.15 -16.14 -49.22
N GLN A 15 -63.29 -15.17 -50.13
CA GLN A 15 -64.45 -14.34 -50.55
C GLN A 15 -65.67 -14.01 -49.62
N LEU A 16 -65.97 -12.70 -49.60
CA LEU A 16 -67.14 -11.83 -49.23
C LEU A 16 -68.59 -12.34 -49.55
N PRO A 17 -69.74 -11.70 -49.16
CA PRO A 17 -69.96 -10.31 -48.65
C PRO A 17 -71.00 -10.07 -47.50
N PHE A 18 -70.99 -8.82 -46.99
CA PHE A 18 -72.05 -7.97 -46.36
C PHE A 18 -73.43 -8.54 -45.96
N ILE A 19 -73.87 -8.22 -44.73
CA ILE A 19 -75.13 -7.53 -44.35
C ILE A 19 -74.97 -7.06 -42.88
N GLY A 20 -75.25 -5.79 -42.62
CA GLY A 20 -75.08 -5.15 -41.31
C GLY A 20 -76.32 -5.17 -40.43
N VAL A 21 -76.12 -4.95 -39.13
CA VAL A 21 -77.04 -4.26 -38.21
C VAL A 21 -76.18 -3.62 -37.11
N MET A 22 -76.30 -2.30 -36.98
CA MET A 22 -75.84 -1.51 -35.83
C MET A 22 -76.58 -1.94 -34.56
N PHE A 23 -75.85 -2.15 -33.46
CA PHE A 23 -76.33 -1.77 -32.13
C PHE A 23 -75.14 -1.39 -31.26
N GLY A 24 -75.13 -0.14 -30.82
CA GLY A 24 -74.06 0.44 -30.02
C GLY A 24 -74.05 -0.09 -28.59
N PHE A 25 -72.85 -0.47 -28.15
CA PHE A 25 -72.45 -0.45 -26.75
C PHE A 25 -71.14 0.32 -26.67
N LEU A 26 -71.17 1.43 -25.95
CA LEU A 26 -70.01 2.22 -25.53
C LEU A 26 -69.11 1.33 -24.66
N PHE A 27 -68.14 0.67 -25.26
CA PHE A 27 -66.92 0.26 -24.57
C PHE A 27 -65.97 1.47 -24.60
N PHE A 28 -65.68 2.03 -23.44
CA PHE A 28 -64.44 2.78 -23.23
C PHE A 28 -63.31 1.78 -23.46
N SER A 29 -62.79 1.72 -24.68
CA SER A 29 -61.54 1.03 -24.96
C SER A 29 -60.43 1.85 -24.32
N ALA A 30 -59.96 1.40 -23.14
CA ALA A 30 -58.63 1.74 -22.68
C ALA A 30 -57.67 1.34 -23.80
N PHE A 31 -57.09 2.34 -24.46
CA PHE A 31 -55.98 2.12 -25.37
C PHE A 31 -54.80 1.65 -24.50
N VAL A 32 -54.66 0.33 -24.33
CA VAL A 32 -53.41 -0.27 -23.89
C VAL A 32 -52.47 -0.17 -25.10
N HIS A 33 -51.80 0.96 -25.22
CA HIS A 33 -50.56 1.01 -25.99
C HIS A 33 -49.53 0.27 -25.12
N GLY A 34 -49.10 -0.91 -25.55
CA GLY A 34 -47.89 -1.51 -25.00
C GLY A 34 -46.74 -0.55 -25.30
N GLN A 35 -46.33 0.24 -24.31
CA GLN A 35 -45.11 1.04 -24.40
C GLN A 35 -43.94 0.06 -24.39
N SER A 36 -42.99 0.26 -25.31
CA SER A 36 -41.68 -0.38 -25.18
C SER A 36 -41.05 0.06 -23.87
N THR A 37 -40.68 -0.87 -23.00
CA THR A 37 -39.95 -0.56 -21.76
C THR A 37 -38.56 -0.01 -22.11
N ASN A 38 -38.29 1.24 -21.77
CA ASN A 38 -36.95 1.83 -21.94
C ASN A 38 -36.01 1.27 -20.87
N THR A 39 -34.76 0.96 -21.24
CA THR A 39 -33.75 0.47 -20.30
C THR A 39 -32.74 1.57 -20.01
N ILE A 40 -32.63 1.99 -18.75
CA ILE A 40 -31.68 2.99 -18.29
C ILE A 40 -30.36 2.32 -17.90
N SER A 41 -29.24 2.92 -18.31
CA SER A 41 -27.89 2.51 -17.91
C SER A 41 -27.32 3.51 -16.90
N LEU A 42 -26.81 3.02 -15.78
CA LEU A 42 -26.27 3.85 -14.70
C LEU A 42 -24.75 4.00 -14.80
N ASP A 43 -24.22 5.09 -14.24
CA ASP A 43 -22.77 5.29 -14.11
C ASP A 43 -22.22 4.35 -13.04
N VAL A 44 -21.28 3.50 -13.41
CA VAL A 44 -20.67 2.54 -12.49
C VAL A 44 -19.15 2.53 -12.68
N PRO A 45 -18.36 2.73 -11.61
CA PRO A 45 -16.91 2.67 -11.71
C PRO A 45 -16.52 1.21 -11.90
N GLN A 46 -15.67 0.96 -12.89
CA GLN A 46 -15.17 -0.38 -13.16
C GLN A 46 -13.87 -0.59 -12.38
N VAL A 47 -13.85 -1.58 -11.50
CA VAL A 47 -12.68 -1.98 -10.72
C VAL A 47 -12.00 -3.15 -11.43
N VAL A 48 -10.67 -3.08 -11.57
CA VAL A 48 -9.85 -4.22 -12.01
C VAL A 48 -9.31 -4.95 -10.78
N PRO A 49 -9.81 -6.15 -10.44
CA PRO A 49 -9.30 -6.92 -9.31
C PRO A 49 -7.83 -7.30 -9.50
N VAL A 50 -7.10 -7.40 -8.41
CA VAL A 50 -5.68 -7.78 -8.38
C VAL A 50 -5.49 -9.07 -7.59
N SER A 51 -4.34 -9.72 -7.72
CA SER A 51 -4.03 -10.92 -6.93
C SER A 51 -3.95 -10.61 -5.43
N PRO A 52 -4.14 -11.60 -4.54
CA PRO A 52 -4.01 -11.39 -3.10
C PRO A 52 -2.62 -10.87 -2.67
N THR A 53 -1.58 -11.22 -3.41
CA THR A 53 -0.21 -10.72 -3.17
C THR A 53 -0.10 -9.23 -3.47
N VAL A 54 -0.70 -8.78 -4.59
CA VAL A 54 -0.77 -7.35 -4.92
C VAL A 54 -1.63 -6.60 -3.92
N ALA A 55 -2.83 -7.09 -3.59
CA ALA A 55 -3.69 -6.45 -2.59
C ALA A 55 -2.97 -6.23 -1.25
N ALA A 56 -2.17 -7.21 -0.81
CA ALA A 56 -1.36 -7.06 0.39
C ALA A 56 -0.24 -6.01 0.21
N MET A 57 0.46 -6.01 -0.92
CA MET A 57 1.47 -4.99 -1.25
C MET A 57 0.89 -3.57 -1.24
N GLU A 58 -0.24 -3.36 -1.89
CA GLU A 58 -0.95 -2.06 -1.91
C GLU A 58 -1.39 -1.64 -0.52
N LYS A 59 -1.79 -2.60 0.33
CA LYS A 59 -2.20 -2.34 1.71
C LYS A 59 -1.06 -1.82 2.59
N TYR A 60 0.16 -2.35 2.46
CA TYR A 60 1.31 -1.85 3.21
C TYR A 60 1.75 -0.46 2.77
N GLN A 61 1.64 -0.15 1.47
CA GLN A 61 1.98 1.17 0.95
C GLN A 61 0.89 2.20 1.28
N SER A 62 -0.37 1.82 1.09
CA SER A 62 -1.50 2.71 1.27
C SER A 62 -1.75 2.93 2.74
N TYR A 63 -1.90 1.86 3.56
CA TYR A 63 -2.22 1.89 4.98
C TYR A 63 -1.02 1.48 5.86
N PRO A 64 -0.04 2.40 6.07
CA PRO A 64 1.26 2.06 6.64
C PRO A 64 1.21 1.70 8.12
N VAL A 65 2.18 0.91 8.52
CA VAL A 65 2.48 0.58 9.92
C VAL A 65 3.00 1.82 10.64
N SER A 66 2.28 2.28 11.67
CA SER A 66 2.64 3.46 12.44
C SER A 66 1.85 3.52 13.74
N HIS A 67 2.40 4.19 14.77
CA HIS A 67 1.58 4.56 15.94
C HIS A 67 0.42 5.48 15.53
N CYS A 68 0.60 6.31 14.49
CA CYS A 68 -0.45 7.21 13.98
C CYS A 68 -1.66 6.44 13.42
N THR A 69 -1.47 5.22 12.90
CA THR A 69 -2.53 4.34 12.41
C THR A 69 -2.94 3.28 13.42
N GLY A 70 -2.15 3.10 14.49
CA GLY A 70 -2.37 2.10 15.53
C GLY A 70 -1.99 0.67 15.11
N ILE A 71 -1.21 0.53 14.04
CA ILE A 71 -0.75 -0.76 13.51
C ILE A 71 0.71 -1.00 13.98
N PRO A 72 1.01 -2.10 14.67
CA PRO A 72 2.37 -2.49 15.06
C PRO A 72 3.16 -3.10 13.89
N ASP A 73 4.48 -2.93 13.91
CA ASP A 73 5.41 -3.62 13.01
C ASP A 73 5.64 -5.05 13.52
N ILE A 74 5.24 -6.03 12.71
CA ILE A 74 5.38 -7.46 12.99
C ILE A 74 6.08 -8.08 11.80
N THR A 75 7.38 -8.33 11.96
CA THR A 75 8.24 -8.91 10.91
C THR A 75 9.04 -10.10 11.45
N VAL A 76 9.00 -11.22 10.72
CA VAL A 76 9.69 -12.47 11.04
C VAL A 76 10.82 -12.71 10.02
N PRO A 77 12.09 -12.69 10.42
CA PRO A 77 13.20 -12.96 9.52
C PRO A 77 13.36 -14.45 9.22
N LEU A 78 13.53 -14.80 7.94
CA LEU A 78 13.68 -16.19 7.49
C LEU A 78 15.10 -16.47 6.97
N TYR A 79 15.58 -15.62 6.06
CA TYR A 79 16.88 -15.74 5.42
C TYR A 79 17.35 -14.37 4.90
N GLU A 80 18.61 -14.27 4.50
CA GLU A 80 19.15 -13.07 3.85
C GLU A 80 19.96 -13.52 2.64
N ILE A 81 19.56 -13.07 1.45
CA ILE A 81 20.30 -13.31 0.21
C ILE A 81 21.34 -12.20 0.08
N VAL A 82 22.60 -12.58 -0.05
CA VAL A 82 23.72 -11.65 -0.21
C VAL A 82 24.45 -11.98 -1.51
N ALA A 83 24.48 -11.02 -2.44
CA ALA A 83 25.13 -11.15 -3.74
C ALA A 83 25.92 -9.89 -4.07
N GLY A 84 27.23 -9.88 -3.77
CA GLY A 84 28.06 -8.69 -3.89
C GLY A 84 27.53 -7.54 -3.01
N GLU A 85 27.06 -6.46 -3.64
CA GLU A 85 26.46 -5.29 -2.98
C GLU A 85 24.94 -5.37 -2.81
N VAL A 86 24.29 -6.39 -3.36
CA VAL A 86 22.85 -6.62 -3.22
C VAL A 86 22.59 -7.45 -1.97
N THR A 87 21.73 -6.94 -1.09
CA THR A 87 21.23 -7.65 0.09
C THR A 87 19.71 -7.66 0.10
N ILE A 88 19.11 -8.85 0.08
CA ILE A 88 17.65 -9.06 0.11
C ILE A 88 17.26 -9.76 1.41
N PRO A 89 16.62 -9.05 2.36
CA PRO A 89 16.11 -9.67 3.58
C PRO A 89 14.83 -10.47 3.27
N VAL A 90 14.91 -11.79 3.31
CA VAL A 90 13.76 -12.68 3.15
C VAL A 90 12.98 -12.73 4.47
N THR A 91 11.82 -12.09 4.49
CA THR A 91 11.03 -11.89 5.72
C THR A 91 9.55 -12.14 5.48
N LEU A 92 8.81 -12.41 6.57
CA LEU A 92 7.36 -12.38 6.59
C LEU A 92 6.89 -11.16 7.38
N SER A 93 5.97 -10.36 6.84
CA SER A 93 5.35 -9.24 7.55
C SER A 93 3.85 -9.49 7.75
N TYR A 94 3.31 -9.14 8.92
CA TYR A 94 1.89 -9.27 9.24
C TYR A 94 1.18 -7.91 9.40
N HIS A 95 0.07 -7.70 8.67
CA HIS A 95 -0.75 -6.49 8.77
C HIS A 95 -1.99 -6.73 9.62
N SER A 96 -2.09 -6.05 10.76
CA SER A 96 -3.09 -6.33 11.80
C SER A 96 -4.34 -5.44 11.78
N SER A 97 -4.60 -4.74 10.66
CA SER A 97 -5.77 -3.84 10.52
C SER A 97 -7.14 -4.52 10.67
N GLY A 98 -7.21 -5.85 10.59
CA GLY A 98 -8.43 -6.64 10.73
C GLY A 98 -8.75 -7.49 9.50
N LEU A 99 -9.75 -8.35 9.64
CA LEU A 99 -10.16 -9.29 8.60
C LEU A 99 -11.03 -8.62 7.53
N LYS A 100 -10.53 -8.58 6.29
CA LYS A 100 -11.29 -8.24 5.09
C LYS A 100 -11.47 -9.47 4.20
N PRO A 101 -12.63 -10.16 4.24
CA PRO A 101 -12.81 -11.44 3.56
C PRO A 101 -12.57 -11.40 2.04
N LYS A 102 -12.85 -10.25 1.40
CA LYS A 102 -12.72 -10.07 -0.06
C LYS A 102 -11.25 -9.94 -0.54
N GLU A 103 -10.30 -9.60 0.35
CA GLU A 103 -8.86 -9.54 0.02
C GLU A 103 -8.25 -10.94 -0.23
N ARG A 104 -8.95 -12.01 0.17
CA ARG A 104 -8.47 -13.41 0.18
C ARG A 104 -7.16 -13.57 0.97
N SER A 105 -6.57 -14.76 0.92
CA SER A 105 -5.27 -15.05 1.51
C SER A 105 -4.20 -15.05 0.43
N GLY A 106 -3.07 -14.40 0.71
CA GLY A 106 -1.83 -14.63 -0.04
C GLY A 106 -1.25 -16.01 0.25
N VAL A 107 -0.16 -16.34 -0.43
CA VAL A 107 0.52 -17.65 -0.30
C VAL A 107 1.06 -17.93 1.10
N ALA A 108 1.30 -16.90 1.91
CA ALA A 108 1.77 -17.01 3.29
C ALA A 108 0.61 -17.06 4.32
N GLY A 109 -0.64 -16.93 3.91
CA GLY A 109 -1.80 -16.81 4.79
C GLY A 109 -2.40 -15.42 4.84
N THR A 110 -3.59 -15.31 5.44
CA THR A 110 -4.32 -14.03 5.55
C THR A 110 -3.56 -13.04 6.43
N GLY A 111 -3.33 -11.83 5.90
CA GLY A 111 -2.58 -10.76 6.58
C GLY A 111 -1.07 -10.92 6.54
N TRP A 112 -0.54 -12.06 6.10
CA TRP A 112 0.90 -12.30 5.94
C TRP A 112 1.37 -12.02 4.51
N THR A 113 2.53 -11.39 4.40
CA THR A 113 3.19 -11.11 3.13
C THR A 113 4.62 -11.62 3.19
N LEU A 114 5.03 -12.39 2.17
CA LEU A 114 6.43 -12.74 1.96
C LEU A 114 7.15 -11.58 1.26
N ASN A 115 8.26 -11.14 1.84
CA ASN A 115 9.14 -10.15 1.23
C ASN A 115 10.36 -10.88 0.65
N LEU A 116 10.29 -11.20 -0.64
CA LEU A 116 11.37 -11.88 -1.37
C LEU A 116 11.62 -11.21 -2.72
N GLU A 117 10.57 -11.03 -3.51
CA GLU A 117 10.65 -10.53 -4.89
C GLU A 117 10.32 -9.03 -5.00
N PRO A 118 11.18 -8.23 -5.66
CA PRO A 118 10.82 -6.89 -6.11
C PRO A 118 9.75 -6.95 -7.20
N SER A 119 8.85 -5.97 -7.23
CA SER A 119 7.79 -5.90 -8.26
C SER A 119 7.18 -4.50 -8.36
N VAL A 120 6.50 -4.24 -9.48
CA VAL A 120 5.62 -3.09 -9.67
C VAL A 120 4.20 -3.58 -9.87
N SER A 121 3.24 -3.09 -9.09
CA SER A 121 1.81 -3.28 -9.32
C SER A 121 1.17 -2.02 -9.90
N ARG A 122 0.00 -2.22 -10.53
CA ARG A 122 -0.81 -1.17 -11.12
C ARG A 122 -2.25 -1.30 -10.66
N HIS A 123 -2.77 -0.18 -10.16
CA HIS A 123 -4.18 0.02 -9.87
C HIS A 123 -4.80 0.79 -11.03
N ILE A 124 -5.67 0.11 -11.80
CA ILE A 124 -6.28 0.67 -13.00
C ILE A 124 -7.51 1.50 -12.63
N ASN A 125 -7.54 2.76 -13.05
CA ASN A 125 -8.59 3.73 -12.76
C ASN A 125 -9.51 3.96 -13.96
N GLY A 126 -10.33 2.97 -14.30
CA GLY A 126 -11.22 3.02 -15.46
C GLY A 126 -10.63 2.20 -16.61
N VAL A 127 -10.02 2.86 -17.58
CA VAL A 127 -9.33 2.20 -18.70
C VAL A 127 -7.84 2.18 -18.39
N ALA A 128 -7.13 1.12 -18.80
CA ALA A 128 -5.68 1.10 -18.68
C ALA A 128 -5.04 2.29 -19.42
N ASP A 129 -4.18 3.07 -18.76
CA ASP A 129 -3.41 4.20 -19.31
C ASP A 129 -2.85 3.99 -20.74
N ASP A 130 -2.49 2.74 -21.03
CA ASP A 130 -1.75 2.33 -22.21
C ASP A 130 -2.64 1.72 -23.31
N GLU A 131 -3.96 1.61 -23.08
CA GLU A 131 -4.95 1.17 -24.06
C GLU A 131 -4.98 2.11 -25.28
N TYR A 132 -4.99 1.54 -26.49
CA TYR A 132 -4.79 2.34 -27.69
C TYR A 132 -6.01 3.22 -27.97
N ARG A 133 -5.78 4.54 -28.08
CA ARG A 133 -6.78 5.62 -28.30
C ARG A 133 -7.72 5.90 -27.15
N GLU A 134 -7.85 5.01 -26.17
CA GLU A 134 -8.78 5.17 -25.07
C GLU A 134 -8.08 5.37 -23.73
N GLY A 135 -6.84 4.92 -23.55
CA GLY A 135 -6.06 5.07 -22.33
C GLY A 135 -5.50 6.48 -22.11
N TRP A 136 -5.21 6.82 -20.84
CA TRP A 136 -4.69 8.13 -20.40
C TRP A 136 -3.59 8.70 -21.31
N PHE A 137 -2.64 7.89 -21.77
CA PHE A 137 -1.50 8.35 -22.58
C PHE A 137 -1.90 8.94 -23.94
N TYR A 138 -3.10 8.65 -24.43
CA TYR A 138 -3.62 9.16 -25.70
C TYR A 138 -4.63 10.30 -25.53
N VAL A 139 -5.37 10.30 -24.42
CA VAL A 139 -6.57 11.14 -24.25
C VAL A 139 -6.44 12.24 -23.20
N ALA A 140 -5.36 12.26 -22.41
CA ALA A 140 -5.17 13.23 -21.33
C ALA A 140 -5.25 14.70 -21.79
N ASP A 141 -4.77 15.01 -22.99
CA ASP A 141 -4.75 16.38 -23.56
C ASP A 141 -5.91 16.67 -24.53
N GLU A 142 -6.86 15.73 -24.70
CA GLU A 142 -7.99 15.92 -25.60
C GLU A 142 -8.88 17.08 -25.16
N GLN A 143 -9.12 18.00 -26.09
CA GLN A 143 -9.99 19.15 -25.86
C GLN A 143 -11.44 18.72 -25.99
N VAL A 144 -12.28 19.21 -25.07
CA VAL A 144 -13.73 19.05 -25.14
C VAL A 144 -14.23 19.64 -26.48
N PRO A 145 -14.95 18.86 -27.30
CA PRO A 145 -15.50 19.37 -28.55
C PRO A 145 -16.45 20.56 -28.34
N TRP A 146 -16.42 21.54 -29.24
CA TRP A 146 -17.30 22.73 -29.17
C TRP A 146 -18.72 22.48 -29.70
N GLN A 147 -18.91 21.42 -30.49
CA GLN A 147 -20.20 21.04 -31.06
C GLN A 147 -20.99 20.24 -30.01
N PRO A 148 -22.22 20.62 -29.66
CA PRO A 148 -23.00 19.96 -28.62
C PRO A 148 -23.08 18.43 -28.79
N ASP A 149 -23.39 17.94 -29.99
CA ASP A 149 -23.53 16.50 -30.25
C ASP A 149 -22.22 15.73 -30.03
N ARG A 150 -21.07 16.33 -30.39
CA ARG A 150 -19.75 15.73 -30.16
C ARG A 150 -19.28 15.85 -28.73
N GLN A 151 -19.66 16.94 -28.05
CA GLN A 151 -19.35 17.15 -26.64
C GLN A 151 -20.06 16.08 -25.78
N MET A 152 -21.28 15.73 -26.16
CA MET A 152 -22.07 14.67 -25.53
C MET A 152 -21.44 13.30 -25.73
N GLU A 153 -21.11 12.92 -26.97
CA GLU A 153 -20.42 11.67 -27.27
C GLU A 153 -19.09 11.57 -26.50
N PHE A 154 -18.34 12.67 -26.42
CA PHE A 154 -17.08 12.76 -25.67
C PHE A 154 -17.26 12.44 -24.18
N TYR A 155 -18.26 13.04 -23.52
CA TYR A 155 -18.49 12.80 -22.10
C TYR A 155 -19.16 11.45 -21.81
N GLU A 156 -20.01 10.94 -22.71
CA GLU A 156 -20.65 9.63 -22.57
C GLU A 156 -19.63 8.49 -22.61
N LYS A 157 -18.67 8.52 -23.55
CA LYS A 157 -17.57 7.54 -23.59
C LYS A 157 -16.77 7.53 -22.30
N LYS A 158 -16.48 8.71 -21.79
CA LYS A 158 -15.71 8.93 -20.57
C LYS A 158 -16.42 8.34 -19.34
N VAL A 159 -17.68 8.65 -19.15
CA VAL A 159 -18.47 8.17 -18.00
C VAL A 159 -18.68 6.64 -18.01
N ASN A 160 -18.77 6.03 -19.19
CA ASN A 160 -18.94 4.59 -19.35
C ASN A 160 -17.62 3.79 -19.33
N ASN A 161 -16.49 4.38 -18.90
CA ASN A 161 -15.14 3.78 -18.98
C ASN A 161 -14.78 3.31 -20.40
N GLY A 162 -15.31 3.96 -21.43
CA GLY A 162 -14.89 3.76 -22.81
C GLY A 162 -13.64 4.56 -23.16
N THR A 163 -13.36 5.63 -22.42
CA THR A 163 -12.17 6.48 -22.54
C THR A 163 -11.71 6.90 -21.14
N ASP A 164 -10.42 6.86 -20.90
CA ASP A 164 -9.81 7.16 -19.63
C ASP A 164 -9.90 8.65 -19.26
N MET A 165 -9.87 8.90 -17.95
CA MET A 165 -9.97 10.22 -17.32
C MET A 165 -9.05 10.40 -16.13
N ARG A 166 -8.40 9.33 -15.66
CA ARG A 166 -7.56 9.38 -14.48
C ARG A 166 -6.37 8.47 -14.71
N PRO A 167 -5.14 8.96 -14.48
CA PRO A 167 -3.98 8.11 -14.62
C PRO A 167 -4.04 6.94 -13.64
N ASP A 168 -3.49 5.81 -14.06
CA ASP A 168 -3.33 4.64 -13.21
C ASP A 168 -2.28 4.90 -12.13
N LYS A 169 -2.51 4.33 -10.94
CA LYS A 169 -1.56 4.42 -9.83
C LYS A 169 -0.64 3.21 -9.87
N PHE A 170 0.66 3.45 -9.89
CA PHE A 170 1.68 2.42 -9.83
C PHE A 170 2.27 2.39 -8.42
N ILE A 171 2.47 1.18 -7.89
CA ILE A 171 3.08 0.94 -6.59
C ILE A 171 4.23 -0.03 -6.81
N TYR A 172 5.40 0.23 -6.25
CA TYR A 172 6.56 -0.64 -6.42
C TYR A 172 7.23 -0.92 -5.09
N LYS A 173 7.83 -2.10 -5.00
CA LYS A 173 8.51 -2.60 -3.81
C LYS A 173 9.90 -3.08 -4.19
N LEU A 174 10.90 -2.65 -3.42
CA LEU A 174 12.31 -3.01 -3.55
C LEU A 174 12.80 -3.66 -2.24
N PRO A 175 13.96 -4.34 -2.22
CA PRO A 175 14.48 -5.00 -1.02
C PRO A 175 14.68 -4.07 0.18
N GLN A 176 15.05 -2.81 -0.07
CA GLN A 176 15.35 -1.80 0.95
C GLN A 176 14.43 -0.58 0.87
N GLY A 177 13.32 -0.68 0.13
CA GLY A 177 12.46 0.47 -0.12
C GLY A 177 11.27 0.18 -1.01
N GLY A 178 10.80 1.21 -1.69
CA GLY A 178 9.58 1.16 -2.49
C GLY A 178 8.90 2.52 -2.51
N GLY A 179 7.84 2.61 -3.28
CA GLY A 179 7.10 3.84 -3.42
C GLY A 179 5.87 3.66 -4.30
N SER A 180 5.27 4.78 -4.64
CA SER A 180 4.14 4.84 -5.55
C SER A 180 4.26 6.05 -6.46
N GLY A 181 3.50 6.09 -7.54
CA GLY A 181 3.55 7.19 -8.47
C GLY A 181 2.64 7.02 -9.68
N TYR A 182 2.77 7.94 -10.61
CA TYR A 182 1.96 8.01 -11.82
C TYR A 182 2.86 8.26 -13.04
N PHE A 183 2.52 7.63 -14.16
CA PHE A 183 3.15 7.95 -15.44
C PHE A 183 2.33 9.02 -16.15
N ARG A 184 3.01 10.05 -16.67
CA ARG A 184 2.34 11.03 -17.54
C ARG A 184 2.22 10.51 -18.97
N THR A 185 3.27 9.86 -19.45
CA THR A 185 3.30 9.15 -20.73
C THR A 185 4.12 7.87 -20.58
N ARG A 186 3.89 6.89 -21.46
CA ARG A 186 4.51 5.56 -21.41
C ARG A 186 6.05 5.57 -21.34
N HIS A 187 6.75 6.60 -21.83
CA HIS A 187 8.23 6.60 -21.94
C HIS A 187 8.92 7.68 -21.11
N THR A 188 8.15 8.44 -20.33
CA THR A 188 8.72 9.35 -19.34
C THR A 188 8.89 8.63 -18.01
N PRO A 189 9.93 8.95 -17.21
CA PRO A 189 10.03 8.46 -15.85
C PRO A 189 8.76 8.72 -15.04
N MET A 190 8.47 7.81 -14.12
CA MET A 190 7.34 7.93 -13.20
C MET A 190 7.54 9.11 -12.25
N TRP A 191 6.44 9.80 -11.95
CA TRP A 191 6.38 10.79 -10.88
C TRP A 191 6.09 10.09 -9.56
N THR A 192 7.09 10.00 -8.68
CA THR A 192 6.92 9.37 -7.37
C THR A 192 6.13 10.27 -6.42
N VAL A 193 5.18 9.67 -5.71
CA VAL A 193 4.28 10.29 -4.73
C VAL A 193 4.26 9.41 -3.47
N PRO A 194 4.85 9.86 -2.36
CA PRO A 194 5.64 11.09 -2.22
C PRO A 194 6.93 11.06 -3.07
N ARG A 195 7.47 12.24 -3.39
CA ARG A 195 8.68 12.36 -4.20
C ARG A 195 9.89 11.73 -3.49
N ASN A 196 10.60 10.84 -4.18
CA ASN A 196 11.83 10.20 -3.76
C ASN A 196 12.89 10.19 -4.88
N ASN A 197 14.05 9.59 -4.61
CA ASN A 197 15.21 9.53 -5.52
C ASN A 197 15.17 8.35 -6.51
N ASP A 198 14.15 7.48 -6.45
CA ASP A 198 14.10 6.30 -7.31
C ASP A 198 13.68 6.69 -8.73
N LEU A 199 14.33 6.07 -9.72
CA LEU A 199 14.06 6.27 -11.14
C LEU A 199 13.32 5.06 -11.71
N VAL A 200 12.01 5.18 -11.88
CA VAL A 200 11.15 4.13 -12.48
C VAL A 200 10.83 4.48 -13.94
N LYS A 201 11.14 3.56 -14.87
CA LYS A 201 10.92 3.73 -16.31
C LYS A 201 10.10 2.59 -16.88
N TRP A 202 9.21 2.92 -17.81
CA TRP A 202 8.48 1.95 -18.65
C TRP A 202 9.04 2.00 -20.07
N ASN A 203 9.51 0.84 -20.55
CA ASN A 203 10.22 0.68 -21.80
C ASN A 203 9.26 0.43 -22.99
N TYR A 204 9.80 0.49 -24.22
CA TYR A 204 9.03 0.28 -25.46
C TYR A 204 8.56 -1.17 -25.67
N ASP A 205 9.17 -2.13 -25.00
CA ASP A 205 8.83 -3.56 -25.04
C ASP A 205 7.91 -3.98 -23.87
N ASP A 206 7.27 -3.02 -23.23
CA ASP A 206 6.38 -3.17 -22.06
C ASP A 206 7.04 -3.77 -20.80
N THR A 207 8.39 -3.80 -20.77
CA THR A 207 9.17 -4.05 -19.56
C THR A 207 9.33 -2.77 -18.72
N MET A 208 9.71 -2.92 -17.45
CA MET A 208 10.00 -1.81 -16.55
C MET A 208 11.41 -1.93 -15.97
N ASN A 209 12.07 -0.79 -15.77
CA ASN A 209 13.35 -0.72 -15.09
C ASN A 209 13.26 0.25 -13.92
N ILE A 210 13.87 -0.12 -12.79
CA ILE A 210 14.02 0.76 -11.63
C ILE A 210 15.51 0.94 -11.35
N THR A 211 15.93 2.17 -11.09
CA THR A 211 17.23 2.46 -10.46
C THR A 211 16.97 3.08 -9.09
N ASP A 212 17.45 2.44 -8.03
CA ASP A 212 17.28 2.96 -6.66
C ASP A 212 18.28 4.09 -6.34
N GLU A 213 18.14 4.69 -5.16
CA GLU A 213 19.03 5.79 -4.74
C GLU A 213 20.52 5.42 -4.62
N ASN A 214 20.85 4.13 -4.52
CA ASN A 214 22.22 3.61 -4.46
C ASN A 214 22.78 3.25 -5.85
N GLY A 215 21.94 3.29 -6.89
CA GLY A 215 22.30 2.96 -8.26
C GLY A 215 22.06 1.49 -8.64
N LEU A 216 21.49 0.66 -7.77
CA LEU A 216 21.12 -0.71 -8.11
C LEU A 216 20.03 -0.71 -9.17
N GLN A 217 20.16 -1.59 -10.16
CA GLN A 217 19.23 -1.67 -11.27
C GLN A 217 18.38 -2.93 -11.18
N TYR A 218 17.06 -2.75 -11.29
CA TYR A 218 16.06 -3.81 -11.26
C TYR A 218 15.40 -3.87 -12.63
N TYR A 219 15.42 -5.05 -13.24
CA TYR A 219 14.77 -5.33 -14.52
C TYR A 219 13.49 -6.12 -14.27
N LEU A 220 12.35 -5.64 -14.76
CA LEU A 220 11.03 -6.22 -14.50
C LEU A 220 10.24 -6.39 -15.79
N GLY A 221 9.29 -7.34 -15.78
CA GLY A 221 8.32 -7.52 -16.89
C GLY A 221 8.54 -8.74 -17.77
N GLY A 222 9.62 -9.51 -17.56
CA GLY A 222 9.77 -10.83 -18.18
C GLY A 222 8.66 -11.82 -17.78
N THR A 223 8.04 -11.62 -16.61
CA THR A 223 6.80 -12.28 -16.17
C THR A 223 5.87 -11.23 -15.56
N CYS A 224 4.57 -11.36 -15.83
CA CYS A 224 3.55 -10.42 -15.39
C CYS A 224 2.31 -11.15 -14.83
N GLU A 225 1.62 -10.53 -13.88
CA GLU A 225 0.26 -10.92 -13.45
C GLU A 225 -0.78 -10.13 -14.24
N LYS A 226 -1.93 -10.76 -14.53
CA LYS A 226 -3.00 -10.17 -15.34
C LYS A 226 -4.39 -10.44 -14.77
N THR A 227 -5.31 -9.54 -15.08
CA THR A 227 -6.76 -9.76 -14.89
C THR A 227 -7.46 -9.48 -16.21
N GLY A 228 -7.97 -10.55 -16.84
CA GLY A 228 -8.33 -10.47 -18.25
C GLY A 228 -7.12 -10.07 -19.09
N ASP A 229 -7.26 -9.06 -19.95
CA ASP A 229 -6.17 -8.57 -20.80
C ASP A 229 -5.24 -7.54 -20.11
N ASN A 230 -5.62 -7.07 -18.92
CA ASN A 230 -4.91 -6.00 -18.22
C ASN A 230 -3.75 -6.53 -17.37
N ILE A 231 -2.55 -5.98 -17.57
CA ILE A 231 -1.40 -6.25 -16.69
C ILE A 231 -1.59 -5.51 -15.36
N THR A 232 -1.52 -6.25 -14.26
CA THR A 232 -1.69 -5.73 -12.90
C THR A 232 -0.41 -5.76 -12.07
N ARG A 233 0.59 -6.56 -12.48
CA ARG A 233 1.90 -6.62 -11.81
C ARG A 233 3.02 -7.03 -12.77
N TRP A 234 4.15 -6.33 -12.72
CA TRP A 234 5.41 -6.70 -13.35
C TRP A 234 6.36 -7.25 -12.29
N LEU A 235 6.89 -8.46 -12.52
CA LEU A 235 7.80 -9.11 -11.58
C LEU A 235 9.27 -8.91 -12.01
N CYS A 236 10.16 -8.79 -11.02
CA CYS A 236 11.59 -8.59 -11.26
C CYS A 236 12.21 -9.86 -11.83
N SER A 237 12.95 -9.77 -12.93
CA SER A 237 13.72 -10.87 -13.50
C SER A 237 15.15 -10.89 -12.95
N SER A 238 15.76 -9.73 -12.75
CA SER A 238 17.15 -9.64 -12.30
C SER A 238 17.49 -8.33 -11.59
N ILE A 239 18.50 -8.38 -10.74
CA ILE A 239 19.11 -7.22 -10.08
C ILE A 239 20.56 -7.14 -10.48
N CYS A 240 20.98 -5.97 -10.98
CA CYS A 240 22.34 -5.70 -11.41
C CYS A 240 23.04 -4.71 -10.50
N SER A 241 24.38 -4.77 -10.52
CA SER A 241 25.25 -3.89 -9.76
C SER A 241 25.15 -2.43 -10.22
N ALA A 242 25.29 -1.51 -9.27
CA ALA A 242 25.52 -0.09 -9.51
C ALA A 242 26.89 0.19 -10.15
N ARG A 243 27.88 -0.69 -9.91
CA ARG A 243 29.25 -0.60 -10.44
C ARG A 243 29.34 -1.08 -11.88
N HIS A 244 28.57 -2.13 -12.21
CA HIS A 244 28.50 -2.77 -13.53
C HIS A 244 27.06 -3.20 -13.84
N PRO A 245 26.28 -2.33 -14.51
CA PRO A 245 24.88 -2.58 -14.86
C PRO A 245 24.63 -3.86 -15.68
N GLU A 246 25.62 -4.34 -16.41
CA GLU A 246 25.56 -5.56 -17.21
C GLU A 246 25.70 -6.85 -16.38
N GLN A 247 26.21 -6.77 -15.15
CA GLN A 247 26.41 -7.93 -14.28
C GLN A 247 25.14 -8.22 -13.46
N GLN A 248 24.45 -9.31 -13.81
CA GLN A 248 23.32 -9.83 -13.04
C GLN A 248 23.84 -10.51 -11.76
N LEU A 249 23.47 -9.97 -10.60
CA LEU A 249 23.88 -10.50 -9.29
C LEU A 249 22.83 -11.45 -8.71
N VAL A 250 21.56 -11.21 -9.01
CA VAL A 250 20.42 -12.02 -8.56
C VAL A 250 19.44 -12.20 -9.71
N ASN A 251 19.01 -13.42 -9.96
CA ASN A 251 18.00 -13.76 -10.97
C ASN A 251 16.79 -14.44 -10.33
N PHE A 252 15.60 -14.14 -10.83
CA PHE A 252 14.33 -14.67 -10.34
C PHE A 252 13.59 -15.43 -11.43
N TYR A 253 13.01 -16.56 -11.05
CA TYR A 253 12.19 -17.41 -11.91
C TYR A 253 10.83 -17.63 -11.27
N TYR A 254 9.81 -17.77 -12.11
CA TYR A 254 8.41 -17.78 -11.69
C TYR A 254 7.64 -18.90 -12.38
N ASP A 255 6.68 -19.47 -11.64
CA ASP A 255 5.65 -20.36 -12.17
C ASP A 255 4.32 -19.59 -12.28
N SER A 256 3.51 -19.93 -13.28
CA SER A 256 2.17 -19.35 -13.45
C SER A 256 1.10 -20.09 -12.65
N GLY A 257 0.11 -19.36 -12.17
CA GLY A 257 -1.07 -19.88 -11.51
C GLY A 257 -2.33 -19.17 -11.96
N HIS A 258 -3.46 -19.86 -11.88
CA HIS A 258 -4.77 -19.30 -12.22
C HIS A 258 -5.66 -19.23 -10.98
N LEU A 259 -6.28 -18.07 -10.76
CA LEU A 259 -7.31 -17.87 -9.75
C LEU A 259 -8.65 -17.65 -10.43
N VAL A 260 -9.71 -18.20 -9.82
CA VAL A 260 -11.10 -18.07 -10.30
C VAL A 260 -11.50 -16.61 -10.46
N ASN A 261 -12.25 -16.34 -11.53
CA ASN A 261 -12.88 -15.06 -11.83
C ASN A 261 -13.41 -14.35 -10.55
N PRO A 262 -12.90 -13.14 -10.25
CA PRO A 262 -13.26 -12.37 -9.07
C PRO A 262 -14.75 -12.08 -8.90
N ARG A 263 -15.50 -11.95 -10.00
CA ARG A 263 -16.95 -11.69 -10.01
C ARG A 263 -17.74 -12.73 -9.19
N THR A 264 -17.19 -13.94 -9.04
CA THR A 264 -17.83 -15.00 -8.25
C THR A 264 -17.92 -14.67 -6.76
N TYR A 265 -16.97 -13.90 -6.21
CA TYR A 265 -16.91 -13.59 -4.78
C TYR A 265 -17.00 -12.09 -4.46
N TYR A 266 -16.83 -11.19 -5.43
CA TYR A 266 -17.18 -9.76 -5.32
C TYR A 266 -18.69 -9.54 -5.56
N ASN A 267 -19.50 -10.12 -4.69
CA ASN A 267 -20.96 -10.20 -4.79
C ASN A 267 -21.70 -9.05 -4.08
N LEU A 268 -21.18 -7.81 -4.16
CA LEU A 268 -21.73 -6.63 -3.47
C LEU A 268 -22.12 -5.57 -4.50
N ASP A 269 -23.12 -5.91 -5.30
CA ASP A 269 -23.54 -5.29 -6.57
C ASP A 269 -25.04 -4.99 -6.65
N GLU A 270 -25.80 -5.07 -5.54
CA GLU A 270 -27.21 -4.64 -5.53
C GLU A 270 -27.33 -3.11 -5.58
N GLN A 271 -28.46 -2.65 -6.15
CA GLN A 271 -28.85 -1.25 -6.25
C GLN A 271 -30.32 -1.06 -5.85
N LEU A 272 -30.61 0.06 -5.19
CA LEU A 272 -31.96 0.54 -4.89
C LEU A 272 -32.18 1.86 -5.61
N ILE A 273 -33.29 2.00 -6.33
CA ILE A 273 -33.53 3.19 -7.14
C ILE A 273 -34.88 3.79 -6.79
N PHE A 274 -34.87 5.05 -6.36
CA PHE A 274 -36.05 5.89 -6.27
C PHE A 274 -36.20 6.67 -7.57
N LYS A 275 -37.42 6.72 -8.09
CA LYS A 275 -37.74 7.36 -9.35
C LYS A 275 -38.96 8.26 -9.17
N ASP A 276 -38.79 9.56 -9.34
CA ASP A 276 -39.86 10.56 -9.24
C ASP A 276 -40.35 11.00 -10.62
N ILE A 277 -41.62 10.74 -10.92
CA ILE A 277 -42.27 10.98 -12.22
C ILE A 277 -43.10 12.27 -12.15
N ASP A 278 -42.85 13.22 -13.07
CA ASP A 278 -43.47 14.56 -13.06
C ASP A 278 -44.65 14.72 -14.06
N ARG A 279 -45.71 13.88 -14.00
CA ARG A 279 -46.91 13.98 -14.89
C ARG A 279 -48.22 13.32 -14.40
N PRO A 280 -49.38 13.91 -14.74
CA PRO A 280 -49.96 15.10 -14.10
C PRO A 280 -50.09 15.01 -12.57
N ASN A 281 -49.80 13.85 -11.97
CA ASN A 281 -49.62 13.63 -10.53
C ASN A 281 -48.16 13.19 -10.30
N ARG A 282 -47.47 13.71 -9.27
CA ARG A 282 -46.13 13.22 -8.93
C ARG A 282 -46.24 11.82 -8.35
N GLU A 283 -45.61 10.85 -9.00
CA GLU A 283 -45.53 9.46 -8.54
C GLU A 283 -44.08 9.13 -8.23
N THR A 284 -43.84 8.46 -7.09
CA THR A 284 -42.53 7.92 -6.75
C THR A 284 -42.57 6.40 -6.88
N LEU A 285 -41.63 5.84 -7.62
CA LEU A 285 -41.40 4.40 -7.72
C LEU A 285 -40.14 4.00 -6.95
N LEU A 286 -40.16 2.80 -6.39
CA LEU A 286 -39.00 2.13 -5.81
C LEU A 286 -38.70 0.88 -6.63
N ILE A 287 -37.47 0.76 -7.12
CA ILE A 287 -36.96 -0.41 -7.83
C ILE A 287 -35.89 -1.08 -6.96
N ASP A 288 -36.10 -2.36 -6.65
CA ASP A 288 -35.16 -3.23 -5.93
C ASP A 288 -34.86 -4.46 -6.78
N GLY A 289 -33.76 -4.39 -7.53
CA GLY A 289 -33.38 -5.39 -8.52
C GLY A 289 -34.49 -5.66 -9.55
N SER A 290 -35.13 -6.82 -9.47
CA SER A 290 -36.22 -7.22 -10.36
C SER A 290 -37.62 -6.88 -9.84
N SER A 291 -37.73 -6.30 -8.64
CA SER A 291 -38.98 -5.94 -7.99
C SER A 291 -39.28 -4.45 -8.15
N TYR A 292 -40.53 -4.12 -8.46
CA TYR A 292 -40.99 -2.74 -8.71
C TYR A 292 -42.14 -2.42 -7.76
N TYR A 293 -42.09 -1.24 -7.16
CA TYR A 293 -43.10 -0.77 -6.21
C TYR A 293 -43.51 0.67 -6.53
N ARG A 294 -44.81 0.95 -6.43
CA ARG A 294 -45.35 2.30 -6.32
C ARG A 294 -45.34 2.72 -4.85
N VAL A 295 -44.85 3.91 -4.57
CA VAL A 295 -44.85 4.49 -3.23
C VAL A 295 -46.17 5.23 -3.00
N CYS A 296 -46.95 4.76 -2.03
CA CYS A 296 -48.29 5.23 -1.72
C CYS A 296 -48.35 5.82 -0.31
N PRO A 297 -49.27 6.76 -0.04
CA PRO A 297 -49.61 7.16 1.33
C PRO A 297 -50.10 5.95 2.15
N PRO A 298 -49.94 5.97 3.49
CA PRO A 298 -50.53 4.97 4.36
C PRO A 298 -52.07 5.03 4.31
N ASP A 299 -52.73 3.89 4.54
CA ASP A 299 -54.17 3.75 4.40
C ASP A 299 -54.97 4.61 5.41
N ASP A 300 -54.34 5.01 6.51
CA ASP A 300 -54.89 5.79 7.63
C ASP A 300 -54.30 7.21 7.74
N TYR A 301 -53.76 7.75 6.65
CA TYR A 301 -53.12 9.08 6.61
C TYR A 301 -53.95 10.19 7.30
N GLN A 302 -53.32 10.90 8.25
CA GLN A 302 -53.85 12.11 8.88
C GLN A 302 -52.94 13.31 8.63
N SER A 303 -53.50 14.44 8.21
CA SER A 303 -52.74 15.63 7.80
C SER A 303 -52.10 16.44 8.95
N SER A 304 -52.25 16.00 10.20
CA SER A 304 -51.80 16.72 11.40
C SER A 304 -50.61 16.11 12.14
N GLU A 305 -50.07 14.97 11.67
CA GLU A 305 -48.95 14.28 12.31
C GLU A 305 -47.65 14.45 11.51
N GLY A 306 -46.49 14.21 12.15
CA GLY A 306 -45.16 14.32 11.54
C GLY A 306 -44.93 13.40 10.34
N LEU A 307 -43.67 13.25 9.92
CA LEU A 307 -43.33 12.39 8.77
C LEU A 307 -43.84 10.95 9.00
N GLN A 308 -44.80 10.53 8.17
CA GLN A 308 -45.41 9.19 8.20
C GLN A 308 -44.73 8.25 7.20
N GLU A 309 -44.71 6.96 7.52
CA GLU A 309 -44.14 5.92 6.66
C GLU A 309 -45.06 5.63 5.47
N ALA A 310 -44.48 5.59 4.26
CA ALA A 310 -45.19 5.28 3.04
C ALA A 310 -45.44 3.77 2.90
N ARG A 311 -46.55 3.42 2.25
CA ARG A 311 -46.88 2.04 1.86
C ARG A 311 -46.28 1.73 0.48
N LEU A 312 -45.73 0.54 0.30
CA LEU A 312 -45.25 0.07 -1.00
C LEU A 312 -46.28 -0.85 -1.67
N GLU A 313 -46.73 -0.49 -2.86
CA GLU A 313 -47.63 -1.31 -3.69
C GLU A 313 -46.82 -1.98 -4.81
N SER A 314 -46.80 -3.31 -4.85
CA SER A 314 -46.08 -4.04 -5.92
C SER A 314 -46.73 -3.82 -7.28
N ILE A 315 -45.92 -3.47 -8.27
CA ILE A 315 -46.32 -3.30 -9.66
C ILE A 315 -45.41 -4.14 -10.57
N SER A 316 -45.86 -4.38 -11.80
CA SER A 316 -45.04 -5.03 -12.83
C SER A 316 -44.03 -4.07 -13.46
N ARG A 317 -42.96 -4.61 -14.07
CA ARG A 317 -41.99 -3.83 -14.86
C ARG A 317 -42.67 -3.05 -16.00
N ASP A 318 -43.67 -3.65 -16.64
CA ASP A 318 -44.41 -3.00 -17.72
C ASP A 318 -45.24 -1.81 -17.21
N GLU A 319 -45.83 -1.92 -16.01
CA GLU A 319 -46.54 -0.82 -15.35
C GLU A 319 -45.60 0.30 -14.88
N ALA A 320 -44.38 -0.04 -14.46
CA ALA A 320 -43.34 0.94 -14.13
C ALA A 320 -42.78 1.67 -15.37
N GLY A 321 -42.96 1.09 -16.57
CA GLY A 321 -42.54 1.66 -17.85
C GLY A 321 -41.03 1.76 -18.06
N VAL A 322 -40.22 1.18 -17.17
CA VAL A 322 -38.75 1.32 -17.17
C VAL A 322 -38.09 0.02 -16.69
N GLY A 323 -36.89 -0.25 -17.17
CA GLY A 323 -35.97 -1.18 -16.52
C GLY A 323 -34.57 -0.60 -16.39
N PHE A 324 -33.76 -1.24 -15.56
CA PHE A 324 -32.37 -0.86 -15.34
C PHE A 324 -31.45 -2.02 -15.75
N SER A 325 -30.29 -1.71 -16.30
CA SER A 325 -29.24 -2.70 -16.55
C SER A 325 -28.62 -3.15 -15.23
N ASP A 326 -28.24 -4.43 -15.13
CA ASP A 326 -27.47 -4.92 -13.99
C ASP A 326 -26.13 -4.15 -13.90
N PRO A 327 -25.75 -3.63 -12.73
CA PRO A 327 -24.48 -2.94 -12.57
C PRO A 327 -23.33 -3.93 -12.64
N VAL A 328 -22.35 -3.66 -13.50
CA VAL A 328 -21.10 -4.43 -13.58
C VAL A 328 -19.96 -3.59 -13.02
N HIS A 329 -19.65 -3.80 -11.74
CA HIS A 329 -18.60 -3.04 -11.02
C HIS A 329 -17.18 -3.57 -11.26
N TYR A 330 -17.01 -4.75 -11.87
CA TYR A 330 -15.72 -5.42 -11.98
C TYR A 330 -15.47 -5.90 -13.40
N THR A 331 -14.22 -5.85 -13.86
CA THR A 331 -13.81 -6.50 -15.10
C THR A 331 -14.11 -7.99 -15.07
N ASP A 332 -14.61 -8.52 -16.19
CA ASP A 332 -14.69 -9.97 -16.41
C ASP A 332 -13.29 -10.51 -16.76
N GLY A 333 -12.90 -11.65 -16.17
CA GLY A 333 -11.65 -12.35 -16.48
C GLY A 333 -11.11 -13.13 -15.28
N ASP A 334 -10.38 -14.22 -15.55
CA ASP A 334 -9.61 -14.90 -14.51
C ASP A 334 -8.37 -14.04 -14.14
N ILE A 335 -7.86 -14.24 -12.93
CA ILE A 335 -6.58 -13.64 -12.52
C ILE A 335 -5.48 -14.65 -12.83
N GLU A 336 -4.52 -14.24 -13.65
CA GLU A 336 -3.25 -14.92 -13.85
C GLU A 336 -2.25 -14.41 -12.81
N ALA A 337 -1.95 -15.24 -11.81
CA ALA A 337 -0.97 -14.94 -10.78
C ALA A 337 0.38 -15.60 -11.10
N ALA A 338 1.47 -15.05 -10.56
CA ALA A 338 2.80 -15.62 -10.68
C ALA A 338 3.39 -15.87 -9.30
N TYR A 339 4.15 -16.95 -9.17
CA TYR A 339 4.77 -17.35 -7.91
C TYR A 339 6.26 -17.57 -8.13
N VAL A 340 7.10 -16.99 -7.27
CA VAL A 340 8.56 -17.23 -7.32
C VAL A 340 8.81 -18.72 -7.16
N SER A 341 9.55 -19.35 -8.07
CA SER A 341 9.92 -20.76 -8.02
C SER A 341 11.40 -20.96 -7.70
N MET A 342 12.26 -20.03 -8.12
CA MET A 342 13.69 -20.07 -7.86
C MET A 342 14.28 -18.65 -7.81
N VAL A 343 15.28 -18.46 -6.96
CA VAL A 343 16.19 -17.30 -6.95
C VAL A 343 17.63 -17.81 -7.04
N GLU A 344 18.37 -17.36 -8.04
CA GLU A 344 19.79 -17.70 -8.23
C GLU A 344 20.69 -16.51 -7.87
N PHE A 345 21.77 -16.76 -7.12
CA PHE A 345 22.70 -15.72 -6.66
C PHE A 345 24.07 -16.31 -6.30
N LEU A 346 25.16 -15.78 -6.89
CA LEU A 346 26.55 -16.23 -6.64
C LEU A 346 26.73 -17.76 -6.70
N ASP A 347 26.22 -18.40 -7.76
CA ASP A 347 26.09 -19.86 -7.96
C ASP A 347 25.19 -20.60 -6.96
N ASN A 348 24.69 -19.93 -5.93
CA ASN A 348 23.74 -20.50 -4.97
C ASN A 348 22.32 -20.39 -5.52
N SER A 349 21.43 -21.18 -4.93
CA SER A 349 20.01 -21.19 -5.30
C SER A 349 19.12 -21.21 -4.06
N LEU A 350 17.99 -20.49 -4.15
CA LEU A 350 16.86 -20.60 -3.22
C LEU A 350 15.65 -21.05 -4.03
N SER A 351 15.24 -22.30 -3.87
CA SER A 351 14.01 -22.81 -4.48
C SER A 351 12.81 -22.55 -3.57
N VAL A 352 11.64 -22.36 -4.17
CA VAL A 352 10.37 -22.14 -3.45
C VAL A 352 9.32 -23.11 -3.99
N SER A 353 8.64 -23.83 -3.11
CA SER A 353 7.57 -24.76 -3.47
C SER A 353 6.25 -24.40 -2.79
N TYR A 354 5.16 -24.80 -3.44
CA TYR A 354 3.79 -24.50 -3.03
C TYR A 354 2.96 -25.78 -2.99
N LYS A 355 1.94 -25.77 -2.14
CA LYS A 355 0.95 -26.85 -2.04
C LYS A 355 -0.47 -26.30 -1.99
N ARG A 356 -1.45 -27.16 -2.21
CA ARG A 356 -2.87 -26.82 -2.00
C ARG A 356 -3.33 -27.26 -0.63
N VAL A 357 -4.12 -26.42 0.03
CA VAL A 357 -4.79 -26.71 1.31
C VAL A 357 -6.27 -26.36 1.24
N GLY A 358 -7.09 -26.99 2.09
CA GLY A 358 -8.55 -26.88 2.03
C GLY A 358 -9.19 -28.03 1.26
N ARG A 359 -10.52 -28.02 1.14
CA ARG A 359 -11.26 -29.04 0.37
C ARG A 359 -11.32 -28.65 -1.11
N ASP A 360 -11.32 -29.65 -1.98
CA ASP A 360 -11.37 -29.46 -3.43
C ASP A 360 -12.56 -28.57 -3.86
N GLY A 361 -12.35 -27.75 -4.90
CA GLY A 361 -13.33 -26.77 -5.37
C GLY A 361 -13.10 -25.37 -4.76
N THR A 362 -14.18 -24.73 -4.29
CA THR A 362 -14.22 -23.30 -3.91
C THR A 362 -13.55 -22.94 -2.58
N THR A 363 -13.14 -23.93 -1.78
CA THR A 363 -12.55 -23.73 -0.44
C THR A 363 -11.07 -24.09 -0.37
N SER A 364 -10.43 -24.32 -1.52
CA SER A 364 -8.99 -24.61 -1.60
C SER A 364 -8.17 -23.36 -1.92
N SER A 365 -6.95 -23.32 -1.39
CA SER A 365 -5.98 -22.23 -1.59
C SER A 365 -4.58 -22.78 -1.82
N THR A 366 -3.83 -22.10 -2.69
CA THR A 366 -2.40 -22.36 -2.90
C THR A 366 -1.60 -21.61 -1.84
N VAL A 367 -0.71 -22.30 -1.16
CA VAL A 367 0.08 -21.76 -0.04
C VAL A 367 1.54 -22.20 -0.15
N LEU A 368 2.44 -21.47 0.49
CA LEU A 368 3.84 -21.85 0.63
C LEU A 368 3.95 -23.22 1.31
N ASP A 369 4.89 -24.04 0.83
CA ASP A 369 5.21 -25.33 1.43
C ASP A 369 6.63 -25.32 2.01
N GLU A 370 7.63 -25.11 1.15
CA GLU A 370 9.04 -25.20 1.54
C GLU A 370 9.90 -24.24 0.71
N MET A 371 10.94 -23.70 1.33
CA MET A 371 12.07 -23.10 0.63
C MET A 371 13.36 -23.87 0.96
N GLU A 372 14.18 -24.13 -0.05
CA GLU A 372 15.50 -24.75 0.13
C GLU A 372 16.58 -23.83 -0.39
N VAL A 373 17.59 -23.56 0.44
CA VAL A 373 18.80 -22.86 0.04
C VAL A 373 19.90 -23.88 -0.18
N LYS A 374 20.51 -23.87 -1.36
CA LYS A 374 21.64 -24.72 -1.74
C LYS A 374 22.83 -23.87 -2.17
N ASP A 375 24.02 -24.33 -1.83
CA ASP A 375 25.26 -23.72 -2.31
C ASP A 375 25.52 -24.07 -3.80
N GLY A 376 26.58 -23.51 -4.38
CA GLY A 376 26.99 -23.79 -5.76
C GLY A 376 27.39 -25.24 -6.06
N ASN A 377 27.58 -26.09 -5.04
CA ASN A 377 27.80 -27.52 -5.21
C ASN A 377 26.50 -28.34 -5.10
N GLY A 378 25.35 -27.67 -4.90
CA GLY A 378 24.06 -28.29 -4.67
C GLY A 378 23.86 -28.84 -3.26
N MET A 379 24.75 -28.53 -2.30
CA MET A 379 24.61 -28.95 -0.91
C MET A 379 23.55 -28.11 -0.22
N LEU A 380 22.64 -28.78 0.50
CA LEU A 380 21.60 -28.13 1.29
C LEU A 380 22.20 -27.35 2.47
N VAL A 381 21.94 -26.04 2.52
CA VAL A 381 22.38 -25.13 3.59
C VAL A 381 21.24 -24.83 4.56
N ARG A 382 20.04 -24.61 4.03
CA ARG A 382 18.88 -24.23 4.83
C ARG A 382 17.59 -24.74 4.22
N THR A 383 16.67 -25.16 5.09
CA THR A 383 15.29 -25.49 4.73
C THR A 383 14.37 -24.63 5.57
N ILE A 384 13.39 -23.99 4.95
CA ILE A 384 12.36 -23.19 5.61
C ILE A 384 11.01 -23.82 5.26
N ARG A 385 10.36 -24.44 6.24
CA ARG A 385 9.06 -25.11 6.07
C ARG A 385 7.92 -24.27 6.61
N PHE A 386 6.89 -24.13 5.79
CA PHE A 386 5.68 -23.39 6.10
C PHE A 386 4.54 -24.36 6.41
N TYR A 387 3.99 -24.22 7.61
CA TYR A 387 2.80 -24.94 8.03
C TYR A 387 1.63 -23.97 7.95
N ILE A 388 0.83 -24.09 6.89
CA ILE A 388 -0.30 -23.20 6.61
C ILE A 388 -1.56 -24.06 6.46
N THR A 389 -2.63 -23.67 7.14
CA THR A 389 -3.92 -24.35 7.10
C THR A 389 -5.07 -23.36 6.84
N PRO A 390 -6.23 -23.80 6.33
CA PRO A 390 -7.45 -23.00 6.36
C PRO A 390 -7.81 -22.62 7.80
N TYR A 391 -8.47 -21.47 8.00
CA TYR A 391 -8.98 -21.10 9.33
C TYR A 391 -9.99 -22.14 9.86
N ASN A 392 -10.82 -22.67 8.97
CA ASN A 392 -11.81 -23.72 9.23
C ASN A 392 -12.28 -24.35 7.91
N ASP A 393 -13.17 -25.34 7.99
CA ASP A 393 -13.64 -26.13 6.84
C ASP A 393 -14.57 -25.38 5.86
N ASN A 394 -15.04 -24.18 6.21
CA ASN A 394 -16.03 -23.43 5.43
C ASN A 394 -15.42 -22.31 4.59
N THR A 395 -14.13 -22.03 4.75
CA THR A 395 -13.46 -20.88 4.12
C THR A 395 -12.19 -21.29 3.40
N SER A 396 -11.92 -20.64 2.27
CA SER A 396 -10.61 -20.71 1.60
C SER A 396 -9.56 -19.82 2.27
N LEU A 397 -9.94 -19.00 3.26
CA LEU A 397 -8.99 -18.16 3.98
C LEU A 397 -8.06 -19.02 4.85
N THR A 398 -6.76 -18.78 4.74
CA THR A 398 -5.70 -19.55 5.41
C THR A 398 -4.98 -18.74 6.49
N LYS A 399 -4.32 -19.45 7.40
CA LYS A 399 -3.49 -18.95 8.50
C LYS A 399 -2.14 -19.66 8.51
N LEU A 400 -1.09 -18.92 8.85
CA LEU A 400 0.25 -19.48 9.04
C LEU A 400 0.35 -20.02 10.46
N ASP A 401 0.44 -21.34 10.65
CA ASP A 401 0.51 -21.97 11.96
C ASP A 401 1.91 -21.88 12.57
N SER A 402 2.92 -22.15 11.75
CA SER A 402 4.32 -22.09 12.15
C SER A 402 5.25 -22.01 10.95
N VAL A 403 6.45 -21.51 11.20
CA VAL A 403 7.58 -21.59 10.27
C VAL A 403 8.73 -22.28 10.99
N ARG A 404 9.25 -23.34 10.37
CA ARG A 404 10.42 -24.05 10.85
C ARG A 404 11.59 -23.76 9.94
N ILE A 405 12.65 -23.20 10.50
CA ILE A 405 13.92 -23.00 9.84
C ILE A 405 14.85 -24.09 10.36
N SER A 406 15.40 -24.89 9.46
CA SER A 406 16.29 -25.99 9.75
C SER A 406 17.58 -25.83 8.96
N SER A 407 18.70 -26.16 9.58
CA SER A 407 20.00 -26.28 8.91
C SER A 407 20.64 -27.61 9.32
N PRO A 408 21.28 -28.36 8.41
CA PRO A 408 21.80 -29.70 8.71
C PRO A 408 22.66 -29.72 9.98
N GLY A 409 22.47 -30.68 10.89
CA GLY A 409 23.31 -30.81 12.09
C GLY A 409 23.20 -29.67 13.13
N VAL A 410 22.29 -28.72 12.96
CA VAL A 410 21.99 -27.66 13.93
C VAL A 410 20.53 -27.79 14.39
N GLU A 411 20.21 -27.26 15.58
CA GLU A 411 18.85 -27.25 16.10
C GLU A 411 17.86 -26.48 15.21
N ASP A 412 16.61 -26.95 15.15
CA ASP A 412 15.53 -26.27 14.44
C ASP A 412 15.14 -24.97 15.16
N ARG A 413 14.92 -23.90 14.39
CA ARG A 413 14.30 -22.67 14.88
C ARG A 413 12.85 -22.64 14.45
N VAL A 414 11.92 -22.60 15.40
CA VAL A 414 10.49 -22.65 15.11
C VAL A 414 9.83 -21.38 15.61
N TRP A 415 9.18 -20.68 14.69
CA TRP A 415 8.20 -19.65 15.01
C TRP A 415 6.81 -20.28 15.00
N SER A 416 5.95 -19.97 15.98
CA SER A 416 4.54 -20.37 15.96
C SER A 416 3.61 -19.19 16.18
N PHE A 417 2.41 -19.30 15.61
CA PHE A 417 1.45 -18.22 15.53
C PHE A 417 0.05 -18.71 15.90
N ASP A 418 -0.62 -17.97 16.79
CA ASP A 418 -2.01 -18.23 17.17
C ASP A 418 -2.91 -17.06 16.82
N TYR A 419 -4.16 -17.35 16.47
CA TYR A 419 -5.14 -16.39 15.95
C TYR A 419 -6.43 -16.43 16.78
N GLY A 420 -7.08 -15.27 16.91
CA GLY A 420 -8.36 -15.16 17.60
C GLY A 420 -9.51 -15.84 16.85
N ASP A 421 -10.35 -16.61 17.53
CA ASP A 421 -11.67 -17.08 17.05
C ASP A 421 -11.72 -17.70 15.63
N VAL A 422 -10.71 -18.49 15.26
CA VAL A 422 -10.55 -19.09 13.91
C VAL A 422 -11.77 -19.85 13.38
N ARG A 423 -12.57 -20.45 14.26
CA ARG A 423 -13.77 -21.24 13.90
C ARG A 423 -14.91 -20.40 13.33
N ARG A 424 -14.89 -19.08 13.57
CA ARG A 424 -15.93 -18.13 13.15
C ARG A 424 -15.53 -17.31 11.93
N VAL A 425 -14.31 -17.48 11.42
CA VAL A 425 -13.85 -16.80 10.21
C VAL A 425 -14.77 -17.22 9.05
N PRO A 426 -15.46 -16.27 8.39
CA PRO A 426 -16.43 -16.58 7.34
C PRO A 426 -15.75 -16.97 6.02
N SER A 427 -16.54 -17.45 5.06
CA SER A 427 -16.09 -17.59 3.68
C SER A 427 -15.87 -16.25 2.99
N ILE A 428 -15.09 -16.27 1.91
CA ILE A 428 -14.85 -15.12 1.01
C ILE A 428 -16.15 -14.63 0.34
N TYR A 429 -17.20 -15.44 0.29
CA TYR A 429 -18.51 -15.08 -0.28
C TYR A 429 -19.41 -14.30 0.67
N THR A 430 -19.01 -14.11 1.93
CA THR A 430 -19.81 -13.37 2.90
C THR A 430 -20.14 -11.95 2.42
N THR A 431 -21.36 -11.50 2.69
CA THR A 431 -21.82 -10.12 2.47
C THR A 431 -21.78 -9.28 3.75
N SER A 432 -21.52 -9.92 4.90
CA SER A 432 -21.42 -9.31 6.23
C SER A 432 -20.11 -8.54 6.42
N VAL A 433 -19.99 -7.42 5.70
CA VAL A 433 -18.85 -6.50 5.80
C VAL A 433 -19.33 -5.08 6.11
N ASP A 434 -18.52 -4.34 6.87
CA ASP A 434 -18.76 -2.93 7.16
C ASP A 434 -18.50 -2.02 5.95
N HIS A 435 -18.67 -0.71 6.14
CA HIS A 435 -18.42 0.30 5.11
C HIS A 435 -17.01 0.22 4.48
N TRP A 436 -16.00 -0.22 5.23
CA TRP A 436 -14.59 -0.32 4.79
C TRP A 436 -14.19 -1.73 4.32
N GLY A 437 -15.14 -2.66 4.26
CA GLY A 437 -14.94 -4.04 3.82
C GLY A 437 -14.44 -5.01 4.90
N PHE A 438 -14.36 -4.59 6.18
CA PHE A 438 -14.01 -5.49 7.27
C PHE A 438 -15.20 -6.36 7.67
N CYS A 439 -14.94 -7.58 8.10
CA CYS A 439 -15.99 -8.47 8.60
C CYS A 439 -16.71 -7.84 9.80
N ASN A 440 -18.04 -7.70 9.73
CA ASN A 440 -18.84 -7.08 10.79
C ASN A 440 -19.96 -7.96 11.35
N GLY A 441 -20.12 -9.18 10.82
CA GLY A 441 -21.19 -10.09 11.21
C GLY A 441 -20.93 -11.55 10.86
N PRO A 442 -21.83 -12.46 11.24
CA PRO A 442 -21.72 -13.88 10.93
C PRO A 442 -21.95 -14.17 9.45
N GLU A 443 -21.58 -15.37 9.02
CA GLU A 443 -21.83 -15.92 7.69
C GLU A 443 -23.33 -16.24 7.50
N ASN A 444 -23.89 -15.93 6.32
CA ASN A 444 -25.29 -16.18 5.94
C ASN A 444 -26.36 -15.56 6.86
N SER A 445 -26.56 -14.26 6.72
CA SER A 445 -27.91 -13.72 6.83
C SER A 445 -28.40 -13.42 5.42
N GLY A 446 -29.59 -13.90 5.01
CA GLY A 446 -30.25 -13.45 3.78
C GLY A 446 -30.66 -11.97 3.87
N GLN A 447 -29.71 -11.12 4.22
CA GLN A 447 -29.82 -9.67 4.32
C GLN A 447 -29.50 -9.09 2.95
N SER A 448 -30.24 -8.04 2.61
CA SER A 448 -29.93 -7.15 1.49
C SER A 448 -28.44 -6.79 1.49
N LYS A 449 -27.82 -6.70 0.32
CA LYS A 449 -26.44 -6.18 0.18
C LYS A 449 -26.42 -4.66 0.27
N LEU A 450 -27.56 -3.99 0.23
CA LEU A 450 -27.66 -2.54 0.40
C LEU A 450 -27.62 -2.17 1.89
N PRO A 451 -27.11 -0.99 2.26
CA PRO A 451 -27.30 -0.46 3.61
C PRO A 451 -28.78 -0.19 3.88
N GLY A 452 -29.15 -0.05 5.16
CA GLY A 452 -30.46 0.52 5.50
C GLY A 452 -30.58 1.94 4.96
N ILE A 453 -31.68 2.22 4.26
CA ILE A 453 -31.92 3.52 3.58
C ILE A 453 -33.22 4.11 4.13
N ARG A 454 -33.17 5.40 4.45
CA ARG A 454 -34.31 6.19 4.89
C ARG A 454 -34.49 7.34 3.92
N GLU A 455 -35.40 7.20 2.98
CA GLU A 455 -35.62 8.19 1.93
C GLU A 455 -36.88 9.02 2.19
N VAL A 456 -36.76 10.35 2.07
CA VAL A 456 -37.91 11.25 2.20
C VAL A 456 -38.44 11.58 0.81
N VAL A 457 -39.62 11.07 0.52
CA VAL A 457 -40.29 11.23 -0.78
C VAL A 457 -41.44 12.22 -0.66
N SER A 458 -41.78 12.91 -1.76
CA SER A 458 -42.92 13.84 -1.80
C SER A 458 -44.03 13.26 -2.68
N LEU A 459 -45.21 13.00 -2.11
CA LEU A 459 -46.35 12.43 -2.83
C LEU A 459 -47.49 13.47 -2.97
N ASP A 460 -48.22 13.44 -4.10
CA ASP A 460 -49.43 14.23 -4.30
C ASP A 460 -50.68 13.44 -3.89
N LEU A 461 -51.41 13.93 -2.89
CA LEU A 461 -52.57 13.23 -2.32
C LEU A 461 -53.89 13.49 -3.06
N ASN A 462 -54.03 14.61 -3.77
CA ASN A 462 -55.31 15.06 -4.34
C ASN A 462 -55.21 15.46 -5.82
N GLY A 463 -54.09 15.15 -6.45
CA GLY A 463 -53.89 15.26 -7.90
C GLY A 463 -53.64 16.67 -8.43
N PHE A 464 -53.49 17.69 -7.58
CA PHE A 464 -53.04 19.02 -7.99
C PHE A 464 -52.40 19.78 -6.80
N SER A 465 -51.07 19.74 -6.70
CA SER A 465 -50.20 20.67 -5.95
C SER A 465 -50.16 20.60 -4.41
N ASN A 466 -50.79 19.61 -3.78
CA ASN A 466 -50.70 19.39 -2.33
C ASN A 466 -49.67 18.28 -2.02
N MET A 467 -48.39 18.66 -2.02
CA MET A 467 -47.27 17.75 -1.74
C MET A 467 -47.16 17.49 -0.24
N HIS A 468 -47.12 16.21 0.14
CA HIS A 468 -46.84 15.78 1.51
C HIS A 468 -45.59 14.91 1.52
N SER A 469 -44.74 15.10 2.53
CA SER A 469 -43.52 14.32 2.69
C SER A 469 -43.81 13.04 3.46
N PHE A 470 -43.37 11.91 2.90
CA PHE A 470 -43.44 10.60 3.50
C PHE A 470 -42.03 10.01 3.59
N VAL A 471 -41.84 9.07 4.51
CA VAL A 471 -40.57 8.34 4.61
C VAL A 471 -40.73 6.93 4.06
N VAL A 472 -39.77 6.50 3.26
CA VAL A 472 -39.60 5.10 2.87
C VAL A 472 -38.42 4.54 3.66
N ASN A 473 -38.68 3.57 4.53
CA ASN A 473 -37.62 2.84 5.22
C ASN A 473 -37.35 1.53 4.50
N TYR A 474 -36.21 1.45 3.83
CA TYR A 474 -35.73 0.20 3.25
C TYR A 474 -34.90 -0.58 4.28
N PRO A 475 -35.34 -1.79 4.68
CA PRO A 475 -34.62 -2.62 5.64
C PRO A 475 -33.37 -3.24 4.99
N GLY A 476 -32.26 -2.52 5.01
CA GLY A 476 -30.98 -2.98 4.49
C GLY A 476 -30.06 -3.68 5.51
N ALA A 477 -28.89 -4.10 5.06
CA ALA A 477 -27.84 -4.66 5.91
C ALA A 477 -27.25 -3.64 6.89
N ASN A 478 -26.84 -4.16 8.05
CA ASN A 478 -26.03 -3.40 8.98
C ASN A 478 -24.60 -3.28 8.44
N ARG A 479 -24.18 -2.07 8.08
CA ARG A 479 -22.83 -1.76 7.61
C ARG A 479 -21.93 -1.15 8.70
N ASN A 480 -22.43 -1.03 9.93
CA ASN A 480 -21.65 -0.48 11.03
C ASN A 480 -20.44 -1.39 11.35
N PRO A 481 -19.29 -0.80 11.68
CA PRO A 481 -18.12 -1.54 12.14
C PRO A 481 -18.43 -2.39 13.37
N SER A 482 -17.85 -3.59 13.42
CA SER A 482 -17.93 -4.45 14.59
C SER A 482 -16.54 -4.95 14.99
N PRO A 483 -15.91 -4.35 16.01
CA PRO A 483 -14.56 -4.73 16.44
C PRO A 483 -14.45 -6.20 16.86
N GLY A 484 -15.54 -6.81 17.33
CA GLY A 484 -15.58 -8.23 17.67
C GLY A 484 -15.44 -9.15 16.45
N TYR A 485 -16.05 -8.78 15.32
CA TYR A 485 -15.97 -9.54 14.07
C TYR A 485 -14.73 -9.20 13.24
N ALA A 486 -14.28 -7.94 13.27
CA ALA A 486 -13.05 -7.53 12.59
C ALA A 486 -11.80 -8.23 13.17
N LYS A 487 -11.84 -8.66 14.44
CA LYS A 487 -10.79 -9.42 15.13
C LYS A 487 -10.73 -10.91 14.79
N LEU A 488 -11.73 -11.45 14.08
CA LEU A 488 -11.74 -12.87 13.74
C LEU A 488 -10.54 -13.22 12.87
N GLY A 489 -9.81 -14.27 13.24
CA GLY A 489 -8.61 -14.69 12.53
C GLY A 489 -7.44 -13.71 12.63
N VAL A 490 -7.47 -12.70 13.51
CA VAL A 490 -6.33 -11.78 13.68
C VAL A 490 -5.27 -12.41 14.59
N LEU A 491 -3.98 -12.22 14.26
CA LEU A 491 -2.83 -12.76 14.98
C LEU A 491 -2.81 -12.27 16.43
N SER A 492 -2.84 -13.18 17.38
CA SER A 492 -2.98 -12.90 18.82
C SER A 492 -1.74 -13.26 19.65
N LEU A 493 -0.91 -14.19 19.17
CA LEU A 493 0.32 -14.61 19.85
C LEU A 493 1.36 -15.06 18.82
N ILE A 494 2.60 -14.64 19.05
CA ILE A 494 3.80 -15.17 18.41
C ILE A 494 4.64 -15.83 19.49
N THR A 495 5.11 -17.05 19.23
CA THR A 495 6.20 -17.65 20.00
C THR A 495 7.43 -17.71 19.10
N ASP A 496 8.52 -17.08 19.55
CA ASP A 496 9.78 -17.07 18.81
C ASP A 496 10.57 -18.39 19.03
N PRO A 497 11.67 -18.62 18.29
CA PRO A 497 12.50 -19.82 18.44
C PRO A 497 13.14 -19.99 19.83
N GLN A 498 13.17 -18.93 20.63
CA GLN A 498 13.65 -18.92 22.01
C GLN A 498 12.52 -19.24 23.00
N GLY A 499 11.28 -19.45 22.54
CA GLY A 499 10.11 -19.67 23.38
C GLY A 499 9.54 -18.40 24.00
N VAL A 500 10.05 -17.21 23.67
CA VAL A 500 9.50 -15.93 24.13
C VAL A 500 8.14 -15.73 23.46
N GLN A 501 7.14 -15.47 24.28
CA GLN A 501 5.76 -15.28 23.85
C GLN A 501 5.46 -13.79 23.75
N THR A 502 5.03 -13.32 22.58
CA THR A 502 4.54 -11.95 22.39
C THR A 502 3.05 -11.99 22.05
N ARG A 503 2.21 -11.50 22.97
CA ARG A 503 0.74 -11.45 22.85
C ARG A 503 0.28 -10.08 22.41
N PHE A 504 -0.67 -10.05 21.49
CA PHE A 504 -1.25 -8.84 20.93
C PHE A 504 -2.72 -8.73 21.36
N GLY A 505 -3.06 -7.59 21.97
CA GLY A 505 -4.42 -7.16 22.22
C GLY A 505 -4.80 -6.09 21.21
N TYR A 506 -5.99 -6.19 20.65
CA TYR A 506 -6.53 -5.21 19.69
C TYR A 506 -7.82 -4.59 20.21
N GLU A 507 -8.16 -3.42 19.70
CA GLU A 507 -9.45 -2.76 19.88
C GLU A 507 -9.92 -2.12 18.57
N GLY A 508 -11.19 -1.69 18.53
CA GLY A 508 -11.76 -1.04 17.35
C GLY A 508 -11.26 0.38 17.16
N ASN A 509 -11.31 0.84 15.92
CA ASN A 509 -11.06 2.23 15.56
C ASN A 509 -12.30 3.11 15.79
N TYR A 510 -12.08 4.38 16.16
CA TYR A 510 -13.15 5.35 16.37
C TYR A 510 -12.73 6.74 15.88
N GLY A 511 -13.67 7.52 15.32
CA GLY A 511 -13.54 8.96 15.14
C GLY A 511 -13.91 9.73 16.41
N ALA A 512 -13.23 10.84 16.66
CA ALA A 512 -13.41 11.65 17.87
C ALA A 512 -14.23 12.92 17.61
N PHE A 513 -15.12 13.25 18.55
CA PHE A 513 -15.91 14.49 18.61
C PHE A 513 -16.04 15.00 20.05
N ARG A 514 -16.26 16.30 20.22
CA ARG A 514 -16.38 16.98 21.51
C ARG A 514 -17.49 18.03 21.48
N ASP A 515 -18.30 18.07 22.53
CA ASP A 515 -19.27 19.12 22.85
C ASP A 515 -18.84 19.84 24.13
N SER A 516 -18.07 20.92 23.96
CA SER A 516 -17.49 21.73 25.04
C SER A 516 -18.54 22.45 25.90
N ARG A 517 -19.81 22.42 25.52
CA ARG A 517 -20.91 22.96 26.34
C ARG A 517 -21.29 22.02 27.49
N LYS A 518 -20.89 20.74 27.40
CA LYS A 518 -21.13 19.71 28.41
C LYS A 518 -20.01 19.62 29.45
N ASP A 519 -20.28 18.90 30.53
CA ASP A 519 -19.27 18.56 31.53
C ASP A 519 -18.22 17.57 30.99
N GLU A 520 -17.06 17.54 31.63
CA GLU A 520 -15.91 16.72 31.20
C GLU A 520 -16.20 15.23 31.06
N SER A 521 -17.17 14.68 31.80
CA SER A 521 -17.49 13.25 31.75
C SER A 521 -18.43 12.84 30.62
N HIS A 522 -19.12 13.80 29.98
CA HIS A 522 -20.10 13.54 28.92
C HIS A 522 -19.86 14.34 27.62
N ARG A 523 -18.83 15.20 27.59
CA ARG A 523 -18.52 16.05 26.44
C ARG A 523 -17.89 15.34 25.25
N ASP A 524 -17.33 14.14 25.38
CA ASP A 524 -16.60 13.47 24.29
C ASP A 524 -17.45 12.32 23.68
N TYR A 525 -17.56 12.29 22.35
CA TYR A 525 -18.26 11.23 21.60
C TYR A 525 -17.31 10.49 20.66
N LEU A 526 -17.41 9.17 20.64
CA LEU A 526 -16.59 8.27 19.82
C LEU A 526 -17.47 7.55 18.79
N HIS A 527 -17.25 7.85 17.51
CA HIS A 527 -17.97 7.23 16.41
C HIS A 527 -17.21 6.00 15.88
N PRO A 528 -17.78 4.78 15.86
CA PRO A 528 -17.09 3.60 15.34
C PRO A 528 -16.68 3.76 13.88
N VAL A 529 -15.45 3.41 13.53
CA VAL A 529 -14.97 3.33 12.13
C VAL A 529 -14.26 2.01 11.86
N GLY A 530 -13.99 1.71 10.59
CA GLY A 530 -13.47 0.43 10.15
C GLY A 530 -12.09 0.07 10.72
N GLY A 531 -11.88 -1.24 10.91
CA GLY A 531 -10.58 -1.83 11.24
C GLY A 531 -10.23 -1.80 12.74
N LEU A 532 -8.99 -2.20 13.01
CA LEU A 532 -8.44 -2.40 14.34
C LEU A 532 -7.16 -1.60 14.58
N ARG A 533 -6.85 -1.39 15.86
CA ARG A 533 -5.57 -0.91 16.37
C ARG A 533 -5.08 -1.76 17.53
N VAL A 534 -3.77 -1.79 17.78
CA VAL A 534 -3.18 -2.52 18.91
C VAL A 534 -3.46 -1.78 20.22
N SER A 535 -4.12 -2.42 21.17
CA SER A 535 -4.37 -1.90 22.51
C SER A 535 -3.25 -2.26 23.48
N SER A 536 -2.59 -3.40 23.28
CA SER A 536 -1.50 -3.86 24.13
C SER A 536 -0.59 -4.87 23.43
N VAL A 537 0.69 -4.85 23.80
CA VAL A 537 1.66 -5.89 23.44
C VAL A 537 2.30 -6.39 24.73
N GLU A 538 2.22 -7.69 25.02
CA GLU A 538 2.84 -8.31 26.19
C GLU A 538 3.86 -9.35 25.75
N SER A 539 5.13 -9.12 26.11
CA SER A 539 6.21 -10.09 25.90
C SER A 539 6.52 -10.81 27.21
N TYR A 540 6.56 -12.13 27.17
CA TYR A 540 6.89 -13.01 28.30
C TYR A 540 8.04 -13.93 27.91
N ASP A 541 9.14 -13.83 28.65
CA ASP A 541 10.26 -14.75 28.52
C ASP A 541 10.16 -15.86 29.59
N PRO A 542 9.91 -17.12 29.19
CA PRO A 542 9.79 -18.23 30.13
C PRO A 542 11.10 -18.59 30.84
N HIS A 543 12.26 -18.20 30.32
CA HIS A 543 13.57 -18.53 30.90
C HIS A 543 13.90 -17.60 32.07
N THR A 544 13.65 -16.31 31.90
CA THR A 544 13.86 -15.31 32.96
C THR A 544 12.62 -15.10 33.83
N ASN A 545 11.48 -15.65 33.43
CA ASN A 545 10.16 -15.42 34.02
C ASN A 545 9.83 -13.92 34.12
N ARG A 546 10.27 -13.14 33.11
CA ARG A 546 10.06 -11.70 33.03
C ARG A 546 8.99 -11.37 32.01
N ARG A 547 8.13 -10.40 32.35
CA ARG A 547 7.12 -9.81 31.49
C ARG A 547 7.41 -8.34 31.27
N ILE A 548 7.17 -7.92 30.03
CA ILE A 548 7.10 -6.52 29.65
C ILE A 548 5.75 -6.32 28.98
N ARG A 549 4.94 -5.43 29.54
CA ARG A 549 3.65 -5.04 28.95
C ARG A 549 3.73 -3.62 28.43
N LYS A 550 3.37 -3.46 27.17
CA LYS A 550 3.07 -2.18 26.54
C LYS A 550 1.56 -2.02 26.41
N SER A 551 1.04 -0.86 26.81
CA SER A 551 -0.37 -0.48 26.65
C SER A 551 -0.46 0.84 25.92
N TYR A 552 -1.39 0.93 24.98
CA TYR A 552 -1.52 2.07 24.08
C TYR A 552 -2.84 2.80 24.33
N LYS A 553 -2.80 4.13 24.29
CA LYS A 553 -4.00 4.98 24.18
C LYS A 553 -3.84 5.89 22.97
N TYR A 554 -4.94 6.07 22.25
CA TYR A 554 -4.98 6.84 21.01
C TYR A 554 -5.96 7.99 21.15
N GLY A 555 -5.67 9.15 20.58
CA GLY A 555 -6.53 10.30 20.70
C GLY A 555 -6.41 11.33 19.59
N LEU A 556 -7.31 12.30 19.66
CA LEU A 556 -7.34 13.49 18.83
C LEU A 556 -7.11 14.73 19.69
N THR A 557 -6.15 15.57 19.33
CA THR A 557 -5.78 16.79 20.07
C THR A 557 -5.48 17.96 19.14
N ILE A 558 -5.19 19.13 19.73
CA ILE A 558 -4.61 20.29 19.07
C ILE A 558 -3.16 20.42 19.54
N PRO A 559 -2.17 19.87 18.81
CA PRO A 559 -0.79 19.72 19.32
C PRO A 559 -0.11 21.02 19.77
N ASN A 560 -0.54 22.15 19.18
CA ASN A 560 0.03 23.48 19.40
C ASN A 560 -0.72 24.31 20.46
N VAL A 561 -1.75 23.76 21.12
CA VAL A 561 -2.46 24.44 22.21
C VAL A 561 -1.98 23.84 23.55
N PRO A 562 -1.29 24.62 24.39
CA PRO A 562 -0.83 24.14 25.69
C PRO A 562 -1.98 23.62 26.55
N ASN A 563 -1.79 22.49 27.22
CA ASN A 563 -2.77 21.85 28.11
C ASN A 563 -4.11 21.48 27.46
N TYR A 564 -4.21 21.44 26.11
CA TYR A 564 -5.41 20.94 25.46
C TYR A 564 -5.58 19.45 25.74
N GLU A 565 -6.68 19.09 26.39
CA GLU A 565 -6.97 17.70 26.74
C GLU A 565 -7.37 16.91 25.49
N PRO A 566 -6.65 15.83 25.13
CA PRO A 566 -7.05 14.99 24.01
C PRO A 566 -8.44 14.38 24.20
N VAL A 567 -9.17 14.21 23.10
CA VAL A 567 -10.29 13.28 23.04
C VAL A 567 -9.69 11.88 22.92
N TRP A 568 -9.65 11.14 24.03
CA TRP A 568 -9.07 9.79 24.05
C TRP A 568 -10.07 8.76 23.50
N GLY A 569 -9.54 7.74 22.82
CA GLY A 569 -10.30 6.63 22.24
C GLY A 569 -10.63 6.79 20.75
N GLY A 570 -10.53 8.01 20.19
CA GLY A 570 -10.82 8.27 18.78
C GLY A 570 -9.80 9.21 18.11
N GLY A 571 -9.76 9.19 16.78
CA GLY A 571 -8.84 9.97 15.96
C GLY A 571 -9.54 10.87 14.95
N ALA A 572 -8.76 11.46 14.05
CA ALA A 572 -9.25 12.19 12.90
C ALA A 572 -9.82 11.21 11.87
N ILE A 573 -11.00 11.52 11.35
CA ILE A 573 -11.65 10.79 10.26
C ILE A 573 -11.87 11.75 9.10
N ARG A 574 -12.18 11.22 7.91
CA ARG A 574 -12.53 12.07 6.78
C ARG A 574 -13.87 12.79 7.03
N HIS A 575 -14.90 12.00 7.32
CA HIS A 575 -16.26 12.40 7.69
C HIS A 575 -17.01 11.18 8.24
N ILE A 576 -18.20 11.39 8.81
CA ILE A 576 -19.12 10.36 9.26
C ILE A 576 -19.76 9.70 8.02
N VAL A 577 -19.65 8.38 7.92
CA VAL A 577 -20.23 7.61 6.82
C VAL A 577 -21.74 7.49 7.03
N THR A 578 -22.53 7.83 6.01
CA THR A 578 -24.00 7.85 6.04
C THR A 578 -24.58 7.26 4.75
N GLN A 579 -25.91 7.22 4.58
CA GLN A 579 -26.51 6.80 3.31
C GLN A 579 -26.08 7.69 2.12
N ARG A 580 -25.67 8.94 2.36
CA ARG A 580 -25.13 9.85 1.32
C ARG A 580 -23.88 9.30 0.65
N ASP A 581 -23.10 8.47 1.33
CA ASP A 581 -21.91 7.83 0.78
C ASP A 581 -22.23 6.69 -0.19
N TYR A 582 -23.45 6.17 -0.13
CA TYR A 582 -23.96 5.13 -1.01
C TYR A 582 -24.82 5.69 -2.15
N GLN A 583 -25.16 6.98 -2.08
CA GLN A 583 -26.04 7.67 -3.01
C GLN A 583 -25.27 8.21 -4.23
N SER A 584 -25.91 8.12 -5.39
CA SER A 584 -25.69 8.95 -6.56
C SER A 584 -27.04 9.42 -7.11
N ASP A 585 -27.06 10.54 -7.84
CA ASP A 585 -28.29 11.08 -8.42
C ASP A 585 -28.20 11.11 -9.95
N GLY A 586 -29.36 11.06 -10.60
CA GLY A 586 -29.48 11.14 -12.05
C GLY A 586 -30.83 11.67 -12.48
N ILE A 587 -30.94 12.00 -13.76
CA ILE A 587 -32.19 12.44 -14.39
C ILE A 587 -32.40 11.59 -15.64
N ALA A 588 -33.60 11.05 -15.81
CA ALA A 588 -34.02 10.47 -17.07
C ALA A 588 -34.98 11.43 -17.78
N ILE A 589 -34.79 11.63 -19.09
CA ILE A 589 -35.63 12.52 -19.89
C ILE A 589 -36.42 11.68 -20.88
N TYR A 590 -37.72 11.95 -20.95
CA TYR A 590 -38.66 11.24 -21.80
C TYR A 590 -39.42 12.21 -22.68
N ARG A 591 -39.77 11.74 -23.87
CA ARG A 591 -40.67 12.44 -24.79
C ARG A 591 -41.69 11.47 -25.34
N ASP A 592 -42.94 11.90 -25.31
CA ASP A 592 -44.02 11.19 -25.99
C ASP A 592 -43.91 11.46 -27.50
N PRO A 593 -43.65 10.45 -28.34
CA PRO A 593 -43.51 10.63 -29.79
C PRO A 593 -44.81 11.04 -30.48
N ALA A 594 -45.97 10.79 -29.87
CA ALA A 594 -47.27 11.15 -30.43
C ALA A 594 -47.68 12.60 -30.11
N THR A 595 -47.33 13.10 -28.91
CA THR A 595 -47.74 14.44 -28.44
C THR A 595 -46.59 15.45 -28.40
N ASN A 596 -45.35 15.02 -28.63
CA ASN A 596 -44.11 15.77 -28.40
C ASN A 596 -43.94 16.29 -26.96
N ALA A 597 -44.73 15.78 -26.02
CA ALA A 597 -44.69 16.26 -24.65
C ALA A 597 -43.48 15.66 -23.93
N GLU A 598 -42.63 16.52 -23.36
CA GLU A 598 -41.40 16.16 -22.63
C GLU A 598 -41.56 16.19 -21.10
N TRP A 599 -41.05 15.19 -20.40
CA TRP A 599 -40.94 15.20 -18.94
C TRP A 599 -39.61 14.66 -18.48
N LYS A 600 -39.27 14.99 -17.24
CA LYS A 600 -38.10 14.44 -16.56
C LYS A 600 -38.56 13.52 -15.44
N GLU A 601 -37.69 12.58 -15.13
CA GLU A 601 -37.83 11.69 -14.00
C GLU A 601 -36.54 11.79 -13.19
N GLU A 602 -36.64 12.21 -11.93
CA GLU A 602 -35.48 12.31 -11.04
C GLU A 602 -35.20 10.93 -10.46
N LEU A 603 -33.92 10.55 -10.44
CA LEU A 603 -33.46 9.26 -9.95
C LEU A 603 -32.51 9.48 -8.78
N THR A 604 -32.77 8.76 -7.69
CA THR A 604 -31.84 8.63 -6.57
C THR A 604 -31.46 7.16 -6.47
N ILE A 605 -30.17 6.89 -6.56
CA ILE A 605 -29.62 5.54 -6.70
C ILE A 605 -28.73 5.26 -5.49
N TYR A 606 -29.00 4.14 -4.82
CA TYR A 606 -28.17 3.63 -3.75
C TYR A 606 -27.46 2.36 -4.18
N GLY A 607 -26.13 2.31 -4.00
CA GLY A 607 -25.31 1.12 -4.24
C GLY A 607 -25.08 0.28 -2.98
N SER A 608 -24.54 -0.92 -3.17
CA SER A 608 -24.14 -1.81 -2.07
C SER A 608 -22.83 -1.42 -1.38
N MET A 609 -22.03 -0.56 -2.02
CA MET A 609 -20.75 -0.05 -1.53
C MET A 609 -20.74 1.48 -1.56
N PRO A 610 -19.98 2.13 -0.66
CA PRO A 610 -19.76 3.57 -0.74
C PRO A 610 -19.17 3.94 -2.11
N VAL A 611 -19.79 4.90 -2.77
CA VAL A 611 -19.30 5.48 -4.04
C VAL A 611 -18.38 6.68 -3.79
N SER A 612 -18.36 7.19 -2.57
CA SER A 612 -17.42 8.19 -2.07
C SER A 612 -16.13 7.57 -1.52
N ASN A 613 -15.07 8.37 -1.47
CA ASN A 613 -13.86 8.00 -0.77
C ASN A 613 -14.07 8.22 0.74
N ILE A 614 -14.10 7.13 1.52
CA ILE A 614 -14.36 7.15 2.98
C ILE A 614 -13.09 6.91 3.81
N THR A 615 -11.91 6.99 3.20
CA THR A 615 -10.62 6.85 3.88
C THR A 615 -9.79 8.13 3.79
N LEU A 616 -8.78 8.24 4.65
CA LEU A 616 -7.76 9.28 4.59
C LEU A 616 -6.79 9.03 3.43
N HIS A 617 -5.85 9.95 3.20
CA HIS A 617 -4.92 9.87 2.06
C HIS A 617 -4.01 8.64 2.11
N ASP A 618 -3.80 8.07 3.29
CA ASP A 618 -3.09 6.81 3.53
C ASP A 618 -4.06 5.61 3.64
N GLY A 619 -5.22 5.67 3.00
CA GLY A 619 -6.18 4.55 2.98
C GLY A 619 -6.73 4.13 4.36
N SER A 620 -6.34 4.78 5.45
CA SER A 620 -6.79 4.48 6.80
C SER A 620 -8.20 5.04 7.03
N ALA A 621 -9.01 4.36 7.84
CA ALA A 621 -10.30 4.90 8.26
C ALA A 621 -10.14 6.04 9.30
N VAL A 622 -9.00 6.06 10.00
CA VAL A 622 -8.69 7.00 11.08
C VAL A 622 -7.18 7.18 11.25
N MET A 623 -6.78 8.40 11.61
CA MET A 623 -5.42 8.71 12.07
C MET A 623 -5.45 9.36 13.45
N TYR A 624 -4.52 8.96 14.32
CA TYR A 624 -4.35 9.48 15.67
C TYR A 624 -3.19 10.45 15.73
N ASN A 625 -3.47 11.68 16.17
CA ASN A 625 -2.42 12.70 16.27
C ASN A 625 -1.82 12.84 17.67
N VAL A 626 -2.30 12.04 18.62
CA VAL A 626 -1.63 11.81 19.89
C VAL A 626 -1.76 10.34 20.30
N VAL A 627 -0.64 9.74 20.69
CA VAL A 627 -0.56 8.34 21.11
C VAL A 627 0.28 8.25 22.38
N SER A 628 -0.24 7.56 23.39
CA SER A 628 0.47 7.25 24.63
C SER A 628 0.87 5.77 24.64
N GLU A 629 2.16 5.47 24.60
CA GLU A 629 2.71 4.13 24.88
C GLU A 629 3.17 4.07 26.35
N GLN A 630 2.54 3.24 27.15
CA GLN A 630 2.98 2.95 28.52
C GLN A 630 3.68 1.59 28.56
N THR A 631 4.95 1.56 28.96
CA THR A 631 5.70 0.31 29.18
C THR A 631 5.84 0.05 30.66
N ARG A 632 5.48 -1.16 31.08
CA ARG A 632 5.59 -1.66 32.47
C ARG A 632 6.37 -2.98 32.50
N GLY A 633 7.44 -3.02 33.28
CA GLY A 633 8.18 -4.24 33.62
C GLY A 633 7.73 -4.83 34.95
N ASP A 634 8.05 -6.12 35.17
CA ASP A 634 7.79 -6.80 36.45
C ASP A 634 8.57 -6.22 37.63
N ASP A 635 9.66 -5.49 37.37
CA ASP A 635 10.44 -4.76 38.37
C ASP A 635 9.72 -3.49 38.90
N GLY A 636 8.52 -3.21 38.41
CA GLY A 636 7.73 -2.03 38.77
C GLY A 636 8.14 -0.76 38.03
N THR A 637 9.13 -0.83 37.12
CA THR A 637 9.48 0.31 36.28
C THR A 637 8.34 0.64 35.33
N GLN A 638 7.98 1.92 35.29
CA GLN A 638 6.95 2.43 34.39
C GLN A 638 7.51 3.63 33.62
N THR A 639 7.42 3.53 32.30
CA THR A 639 7.78 4.61 31.38
C THR A 639 6.61 4.89 30.47
N THR A 640 6.48 6.15 30.05
CA THR A 640 5.43 6.58 29.13
C THR A 640 6.05 7.41 28.03
N THR A 641 5.75 7.06 26.78
CA THR A 641 6.14 7.85 25.61
C THR A 641 4.87 8.41 24.96
N MET A 642 4.82 9.72 24.82
CA MET A 642 3.77 10.41 24.07
C MET A 642 4.30 10.74 22.68
N TYR A 643 3.56 10.37 21.64
CA TYR A 643 3.84 10.70 20.25
C TYR A 643 2.77 11.66 19.75
N TYR A 644 3.17 12.72 19.05
CA TYR A 644 2.27 13.70 18.44
C TYR A 644 2.51 13.75 16.94
N TYR A 645 1.45 13.66 16.15
CA TYR A 645 1.53 13.63 14.69
C TYR A 645 0.83 14.82 14.04
N ASP A 646 1.20 15.16 12.80
CA ASP A 646 0.42 16.06 11.95
C ASP A 646 -0.66 15.25 11.23
N VAL A 647 -1.93 15.63 11.33
CA VAL A 647 -3.04 14.94 10.64
C VAL A 647 -4.08 15.94 10.16
N LYS A 648 -4.75 15.60 9.05
CA LYS A 648 -5.90 16.37 8.57
C LYS A 648 -7.10 16.07 9.45
N ARG A 649 -7.45 17.02 10.32
CA ARG A 649 -8.56 16.86 11.26
C ARG A 649 -9.87 17.33 10.62
N HIS A 650 -10.94 16.58 10.81
CA HIS A 650 -12.30 17.07 10.61
C HIS A 650 -12.65 18.11 11.68
N ALA A 651 -13.73 18.86 11.47
CA ALA A 651 -14.25 19.73 12.52
C ALA A 651 -14.87 18.85 13.60
N PHE A 652 -14.26 18.83 14.79
CA PHE A 652 -14.57 17.85 15.83
C PHE A 652 -15.10 18.47 17.12
N GLU A 653 -15.14 19.80 17.25
CA GLU A 653 -15.64 20.50 18.43
C GLU A 653 -16.96 21.21 18.12
N ASP A 654 -17.92 21.12 19.06
CA ASP A 654 -19.16 21.88 19.17
C ASP A 654 -20.15 21.81 17.99
N LEU A 655 -19.91 20.91 17.02
CA LEU A 655 -20.81 20.68 15.88
C LEU A 655 -21.85 19.58 16.12
N LEU A 656 -21.49 18.52 16.84
CA LEU A 656 -22.44 17.49 17.25
C LEU A 656 -23.01 17.85 18.62
N VAL A 657 -24.33 17.75 18.77
CA VAL A 657 -25.04 17.92 20.05
C VAL A 657 -25.79 16.63 20.32
N TRP A 658 -25.64 16.06 21.50
CA TRP A 658 -26.29 14.78 21.86
C TRP A 658 -26.83 14.81 23.28
N ASP A 659 -27.67 13.83 23.64
CA ASP A 659 -28.15 13.65 25.01
C ASP A 659 -27.18 12.77 25.82
N ASP A 660 -27.04 13.04 27.11
CA ASP A 660 -26.19 12.28 28.05
C ASP A 660 -26.74 10.88 28.33
N SER A 661 -28.04 10.66 28.08
CA SER A 661 -28.71 9.38 28.33
C SER A 661 -28.57 8.36 27.18
N ASP A 662 -27.99 8.75 26.04
CA ASP A 662 -28.02 7.95 24.82
C ASP A 662 -26.61 7.50 24.35
N PRO A 663 -26.27 6.21 24.48
CA PRO A 663 -24.95 5.72 24.15
C PRO A 663 -24.66 5.53 22.65
N SER A 664 -25.63 5.68 21.72
CA SER A 664 -25.35 5.61 20.27
C SER A 664 -26.47 6.01 19.30
N GLY A 665 -27.71 6.18 19.77
CA GLY A 665 -28.88 6.38 18.93
C GLY A 665 -29.09 7.82 18.47
N SER A 666 -28.92 8.80 19.35
CA SER A 666 -29.31 10.20 19.13
C SER A 666 -28.42 10.90 18.11
N VAL A 667 -27.11 10.61 18.09
CA VAL A 667 -26.21 11.14 17.06
C VAL A 667 -26.50 10.51 15.70
N LYS A 668 -26.77 9.20 15.67
CA LYS A 668 -27.17 8.51 14.44
C LYS A 668 -28.49 9.07 13.92
N GLN A 669 -29.50 9.18 14.78
CA GLN A 669 -30.78 9.79 14.48
C GLN A 669 -30.62 11.25 14.06
N PHE A 670 -29.76 12.03 14.71
CA PHE A 670 -29.47 13.42 14.34
C PHE A 670 -28.83 13.54 12.95
N VAL A 671 -27.88 12.65 12.63
CA VAL A 671 -27.25 12.60 11.30
C VAL A 671 -28.23 12.08 10.24
N ASP A 672 -29.13 11.17 10.59
CA ASP A 672 -30.12 10.56 9.67
C ASP A 672 -31.40 11.42 9.50
N GLU A 673 -31.74 12.29 10.45
CA GLU A 673 -33.00 13.07 10.49
C GLU A 673 -32.81 14.60 10.37
N SER A 674 -31.60 15.12 10.57
CA SER A 674 -31.36 16.56 10.72
C SER A 674 -29.98 17.03 10.23
N ILE A 675 -29.60 16.69 8.99
CA ILE A 675 -28.48 17.36 8.33
C ILE A 675 -28.88 18.82 8.05
N THR A 676 -28.17 19.76 8.68
CA THR A 676 -28.36 21.20 8.51
C THR A 676 -27.17 21.81 7.78
N GLU A 677 -27.26 23.08 7.35
CA GLU A 677 -26.10 23.82 6.82
C GLU A 677 -24.90 23.83 7.78
N GLU A 678 -25.16 23.77 9.09
CA GLU A 678 -24.12 23.79 10.14
C GLU A 678 -23.38 22.44 10.27
N THR A 679 -24.08 21.32 10.03
CA THR A 679 -23.54 19.96 10.24
C THR A 679 -23.15 19.24 8.95
N GLU A 680 -23.40 19.85 7.79
CA GLU A 680 -23.02 19.31 6.47
C GLU A 680 -21.51 19.02 6.35
N ALA A 681 -20.66 19.73 7.10
CA ALA A 681 -19.22 19.50 7.11
C ALA A 681 -18.78 18.17 7.76
N LEU A 682 -19.68 17.50 8.49
CA LEU A 682 -19.42 16.23 9.17
C LEU A 682 -19.74 15.00 8.34
N VAL A 683 -20.42 15.18 7.21
CA VAL A 683 -20.89 14.11 6.33
C VAL A 683 -20.44 14.39 4.90
N ARG A 684 -20.75 13.48 3.97
CA ARG A 684 -20.52 13.72 2.54
C ARG A 684 -21.34 14.92 2.06
N ARG A 685 -20.66 16.01 1.69
CA ARG A 685 -21.30 17.26 1.27
C ARG A 685 -22.13 17.09 -0.01
N LYS A 686 -21.58 16.42 -1.02
CA LYS A 686 -22.18 16.33 -2.36
C LYS A 686 -22.55 14.88 -2.71
N PRO A 687 -23.71 14.38 -2.24
CA PRO A 687 -24.16 13.01 -2.50
C PRO A 687 -24.45 12.75 -3.99
N TYR A 688 -24.79 13.79 -4.75
CA TYR A 688 -25.07 13.67 -6.18
C TYR A 688 -23.84 13.27 -7.01
N TYR A 689 -22.62 13.57 -6.54
CA TYR A 689 -21.39 13.16 -7.22
C TYR A 689 -21.31 11.65 -7.34
N SER A 690 -21.12 11.13 -8.56
CA SER A 690 -20.97 9.69 -8.75
C SER A 690 -19.71 9.15 -8.09
N HIS A 691 -18.58 9.87 -8.13
CA HIS A 691 -17.30 9.42 -7.55
C HIS A 691 -16.44 10.55 -6.95
N GLU A 692 -15.95 10.35 -5.72
CA GLU A 692 -14.87 11.18 -5.16
C GLU A 692 -13.50 10.57 -5.49
N PRO A 693 -12.48 11.38 -5.83
CA PRO A 693 -11.13 10.90 -6.08
C PRO A 693 -10.43 10.35 -4.82
N SER A 694 -9.30 9.69 -5.02
CA SER A 694 -8.40 9.32 -3.92
C SER A 694 -7.87 10.55 -3.18
N GLY A 695 -7.28 10.34 -2.00
CA GLY A 695 -6.62 11.40 -1.25
C GLY A 695 -5.33 11.93 -1.89
N ASP A 696 -4.89 11.38 -3.02
CA ASP A 696 -3.76 11.91 -3.81
C ASP A 696 -4.16 13.18 -4.58
N PHE A 697 -5.47 13.43 -4.74
CA PHE A 697 -6.00 14.63 -5.38
C PHE A 697 -6.33 15.71 -4.35
N ILE A 698 -5.98 16.95 -4.66
CA ILE A 698 -6.11 18.08 -3.75
C ILE A 698 -6.83 19.28 -4.38
N TYR A 699 -7.62 19.95 -3.53
CA TYR A 699 -8.12 21.30 -3.76
C TYR A 699 -7.51 22.21 -2.68
N GLY A 700 -6.24 22.58 -2.84
CA GLY A 700 -5.53 23.48 -1.91
C GLY A 700 -4.19 22.95 -1.40
N LYS A 701 -4.11 22.66 -0.09
CA LYS A 701 -2.86 22.20 0.56
C LYS A 701 -2.64 20.71 0.30
N SER A 702 -1.37 20.35 0.15
CA SER A 702 -0.91 18.98 0.00
C SER A 702 -1.34 18.08 1.16
N ASN A 703 -1.68 16.83 0.85
CA ASN A 703 -1.96 15.80 1.85
C ASN A 703 -0.68 15.05 2.29
N GLN A 704 0.44 15.23 1.59
CA GLN A 704 1.70 14.53 1.87
C GLN A 704 2.37 14.92 3.21
N LEU A 705 1.89 15.99 3.89
CA LEU A 705 2.38 16.38 5.22
C LEU A 705 1.79 15.53 6.35
N TYR A 706 0.62 14.92 6.16
CA TYR A 706 -0.08 14.21 7.22
C TYR A 706 0.55 12.84 7.50
N GLY A 707 0.54 12.42 8.78
CA GLY A 707 1.29 11.28 9.31
C GLY A 707 2.68 11.64 9.85
N ALA A 708 3.10 12.91 9.76
CA ALA A 708 4.39 13.40 10.26
C ALA A 708 4.52 13.32 11.78
N LEU A 709 5.59 12.74 12.32
CA LEU A 709 5.89 12.81 13.75
C LEU A 709 6.38 14.22 14.14
N LEU A 710 5.54 15.01 14.81
CA LEU A 710 5.83 16.38 15.24
C LEU A 710 6.57 16.45 16.58
N ARG A 711 6.20 15.61 17.55
CA ARG A 711 6.79 15.65 18.88
C ARG A 711 6.78 14.28 19.54
N THR A 712 7.87 13.95 20.24
CA THR A 712 7.93 12.79 21.14
C THR A 712 8.31 13.27 22.53
N GLU A 713 7.56 12.85 23.54
CA GLU A 713 7.84 13.15 24.94
C GLU A 713 8.01 11.84 25.71
N TYR A 714 9.11 11.71 26.44
CA TYR A 714 9.44 10.51 27.20
C TYR A 714 9.44 10.81 28.70
N TYR A 715 8.65 10.03 29.43
CA TYR A 715 8.41 10.15 30.86
C TYR A 715 8.91 8.90 31.59
N ARG A 716 9.49 9.10 32.77
CA ARG A 716 9.78 8.05 33.75
C ARG A 716 8.92 8.31 34.98
N GLY A 717 7.96 7.43 35.26
CA GLY A 717 6.87 7.78 36.18
C GLY A 717 6.12 9.02 35.66
N SER A 718 6.04 10.08 36.47
CA SER A 718 5.47 11.38 36.09
C SER A 718 6.53 12.42 35.66
N GLU A 719 7.81 12.09 35.75
CA GLU A 719 8.89 13.02 35.41
C GLU A 719 9.16 12.99 33.90
N LEU A 720 9.05 14.16 33.23
CA LEU A 720 9.44 14.32 31.84
C LEU A 720 10.97 14.32 31.71
N VAL A 721 11.52 13.31 31.03
CA VAL A 721 12.96 13.06 30.88
C VAL A 721 13.50 13.59 29.56
N SER A 722 12.76 13.49 28.46
CA SER A 722 13.18 14.09 27.20
C SER A 722 12.02 14.47 26.28
N VAL A 723 12.25 15.47 25.44
CA VAL A 723 11.34 15.89 24.38
C VAL A 723 12.14 15.99 23.08
N VAL A 724 11.59 15.49 21.98
CA VAL A 724 12.08 15.71 20.61
C VAL A 724 10.97 16.41 19.84
N GLU A 725 11.26 17.55 19.22
CA GLU A 725 10.30 18.34 18.43
C GLU A 725 10.82 18.48 17.00
N ASN A 726 9.99 18.13 16.01
CA ASN A 726 10.30 18.20 14.59
C ASN A 726 9.45 19.29 13.92
N SER A 727 10.05 20.06 13.04
CA SER A 727 9.35 21.05 12.21
C SER A 727 9.56 20.72 10.73
N TYR A 728 8.48 20.72 9.95
CA TYR A 728 8.48 20.37 8.54
C TYR A 728 7.98 21.55 7.69
N SER A 729 8.47 21.64 6.46
CA SER A 729 7.90 22.49 5.42
C SER A 729 7.63 21.71 4.14
N ALA A 730 6.68 22.20 3.36
CA ALA A 730 6.41 21.71 2.01
C ALA A 730 7.14 22.59 0.99
N LYS A 731 7.84 21.95 0.05
CA LYS A 731 8.41 22.58 -1.14
C LYS A 731 7.59 22.20 -2.36
N LYS A 732 7.28 23.20 -3.18
CA LYS A 732 6.53 23.03 -4.42
C LYS A 732 7.48 22.96 -5.62
N ILE A 733 7.17 22.05 -6.54
CA ILE A 733 7.81 21.88 -7.84
C ILE A 733 6.99 22.69 -8.84
N GLU A 734 7.47 23.88 -9.24
CA GLU A 734 6.69 24.75 -10.13
C GLU A 734 6.43 24.10 -11.51
N ASN A 735 5.24 24.34 -12.09
CA ASN A 735 4.82 23.96 -13.46
C ASN A 735 4.59 22.46 -13.77
N GLN A 736 4.30 21.61 -12.78
CA GLN A 736 4.11 20.16 -13.00
C GLN A 736 2.73 19.62 -12.59
N GLN A 737 1.73 20.47 -12.46
CA GLN A 737 0.39 20.02 -12.06
C GLN A 737 -0.27 19.17 -13.16
N ILE A 738 -0.75 17.99 -12.77
CA ILE A 738 -1.66 17.19 -13.59
C ILE A 738 -3.07 17.53 -13.12
N GLN A 739 -3.80 18.25 -13.97
CA GLN A 739 -5.21 18.56 -13.76
C GLN A 739 -6.05 17.50 -14.47
N ILE A 740 -6.88 16.80 -13.71
CA ILE A 740 -7.84 15.84 -14.25
C ILE A 740 -9.20 16.50 -14.44
N LEU A 741 -9.89 16.05 -15.49
CA LEU A 741 -11.24 16.46 -15.82
C LEU A 741 -12.18 15.30 -15.48
N VAL A 742 -13.02 15.48 -14.47
CA VAL A 742 -13.99 14.46 -14.06
C VAL A 742 -15.39 14.93 -14.47
N PRO A 743 -15.92 14.50 -15.63
CA PRO A 743 -17.29 14.69 -16.00
C PRO A 743 -18.18 13.78 -15.16
N GLU A 744 -19.33 14.32 -14.84
CA GLU A 744 -20.38 13.66 -14.09
C GLU A 744 -21.64 13.77 -14.94
N ARG A 745 -22.26 12.63 -15.25
CA ARG A 745 -23.46 12.59 -16.08
C ARG A 745 -24.69 12.89 -15.23
N HIS A 746 -25.42 13.93 -15.61
CA HIS A 746 -26.71 14.27 -15.00
C HIS A 746 -27.85 13.51 -15.69
N ILE A 747 -27.72 13.18 -16.98
CA ILE A 747 -28.76 12.48 -17.74
C ILE A 747 -28.37 11.03 -18.01
N VAL A 748 -29.07 10.07 -17.40
CA VAL A 748 -28.69 8.64 -17.44
C VAL A 748 -29.30 7.84 -18.60
N THR A 749 -30.20 8.44 -19.38
CA THR A 749 -30.72 7.84 -20.63
C THR A 749 -29.67 7.86 -21.73
N GLY A 750 -29.69 6.88 -22.64
CA GLY A 750 -28.68 6.76 -23.71
C GLY A 750 -28.74 7.93 -24.70
N TRP A 751 -27.59 8.29 -25.30
CA TRP A 751 -27.50 9.43 -26.23
C TRP A 751 -28.54 9.40 -27.35
N LYS A 752 -28.74 8.26 -28.01
CA LYS A 752 -29.70 8.18 -29.14
C LYS A 752 -31.12 8.52 -28.70
N GLU A 753 -31.52 8.07 -27.51
CA GLU A 753 -32.83 8.38 -26.95
C GLU A 753 -32.95 9.87 -26.59
N PHE A 754 -31.86 10.46 -26.07
CA PHE A 754 -31.77 11.89 -25.81
C PHE A 754 -31.80 12.74 -27.09
N GLU A 755 -31.07 12.36 -28.14
CA GLU A 755 -31.03 13.04 -29.44
C GLU A 755 -32.37 12.94 -30.17
N GLU A 756 -32.95 11.73 -30.24
CA GLU A 756 -34.27 11.48 -30.84
C GLU A 756 -35.40 12.17 -30.08
N SER A 757 -35.20 12.46 -28.79
CA SER A 757 -36.12 13.30 -28.02
C SER A 757 -36.13 14.75 -28.53
N GLY A 758 -35.15 15.21 -29.32
CA GLY A 758 -35.12 16.59 -29.83
C GLY A 758 -34.96 17.67 -28.74
N TYR A 759 -34.47 17.26 -27.58
CA TYR A 759 -34.27 18.11 -26.41
C TYR A 759 -33.16 19.14 -26.68
N SER A 760 -33.49 20.44 -26.62
CA SER A 760 -32.53 21.54 -26.84
C SER A 760 -32.58 22.59 -25.73
N GLY A 761 -31.83 22.35 -24.65
CA GLY A 761 -31.16 23.45 -23.95
C GLY A 761 -31.79 24.01 -22.66
N LYS A 762 -32.30 23.17 -21.75
CA LYS A 762 -32.67 23.65 -20.38
C LYS A 762 -31.80 23.08 -19.25
N TYR A 763 -31.21 21.90 -19.40
CA TYR A 763 -30.40 21.22 -18.39
C TYR A 763 -29.00 20.90 -18.92
N SER A 764 -27.98 21.04 -18.07
CA SER A 764 -26.62 20.59 -18.40
C SER A 764 -26.59 19.07 -18.35
N VAL A 765 -26.18 18.42 -19.44
CA VAL A 765 -26.13 16.94 -19.48
C VAL A 765 -24.98 16.41 -18.63
N PHE A 766 -23.89 17.17 -18.54
CA PHE A 766 -22.75 16.85 -17.70
C PHE A 766 -22.38 18.06 -16.85
N THR A 767 -21.84 17.81 -15.67
CA THR A 767 -21.03 18.80 -14.94
C THR A 767 -19.60 18.32 -14.97
N THR A 768 -18.64 19.25 -15.03
CA THR A 768 -17.24 18.89 -15.10
C THR A 768 -16.47 19.46 -13.91
N HIS A 769 -15.84 18.57 -13.15
CA HIS A 769 -15.00 18.93 -12.02
C HIS A 769 -13.53 18.90 -12.41
N ARG A 770 -12.75 19.80 -11.83
CA ARG A 770 -11.30 19.86 -12.02
C ARG A 770 -10.62 19.56 -10.71
N GLU A 771 -9.70 18.61 -10.74
CA GLU A 771 -8.91 18.22 -9.58
C GLU A 771 -7.44 18.15 -9.96
N ASN A 772 -6.56 18.43 -9.00
CA ASN A 772 -5.13 18.42 -9.23
C ASN A 772 -4.51 17.27 -8.44
N LEU A 773 -3.69 16.46 -9.11
CA LEU A 773 -2.91 15.42 -8.45
C LEU A 773 -1.72 16.06 -7.70
N ASP A 774 -1.52 15.69 -6.44
CA ASP A 774 -0.49 16.22 -5.56
C ASP A 774 0.90 15.61 -5.86
N ILE A 775 1.41 15.82 -7.07
CA ILE A 775 2.74 15.35 -7.50
C ILE A 775 3.84 16.41 -7.36
N ASP A 776 3.47 17.65 -7.07
CA ASP A 776 4.38 18.80 -7.02
C ASP A 776 4.84 19.13 -5.60
N THR A 777 4.47 18.35 -4.59
CA THR A 777 4.88 18.61 -3.20
C THR A 777 5.97 17.66 -2.73
N TYR A 778 7.06 18.21 -2.20
CA TYR A 778 8.07 17.49 -1.43
C TYR A 778 8.05 17.95 0.03
N ARG A 779 8.11 17.00 0.96
CA ARG A 779 8.17 17.27 2.39
C ARG A 779 9.60 17.22 2.90
N GLN A 780 10.05 18.32 3.52
CA GLN A 780 11.38 18.40 4.15
C GLN A 780 11.28 18.58 5.67
N LEU A 781 12.23 18.00 6.41
CA LEU A 781 12.43 18.27 7.83
C LEU A 781 13.30 19.52 7.95
N ASP A 782 12.78 20.63 8.46
CA ASP A 782 13.54 21.89 8.59
C ASP A 782 14.39 21.92 9.84
N LYS A 783 13.86 21.36 10.94
CA LYS A 783 14.41 21.53 12.27
C LYS A 783 14.03 20.37 13.20
N GLU A 784 14.98 19.94 14.01
CA GLU A 784 14.79 18.99 15.11
C GLU A 784 15.34 19.61 16.41
N VAL A 785 14.54 19.67 17.48
CA VAL A 785 14.97 20.15 18.80
C VAL A 785 14.84 19.02 19.80
N THR A 786 15.97 18.58 20.36
CA THR A 786 16.01 17.59 21.44
C THR A 786 16.30 18.29 22.76
N LYS A 787 15.42 18.13 23.76
CA LYS A 787 15.62 18.57 25.15
C LYS A 787 15.72 17.35 26.05
N ARG A 788 16.77 17.28 26.87
CA ARG A 788 16.93 16.25 27.91
C ARG A 788 16.95 16.92 29.28
N TYR A 789 16.13 16.40 30.18
CA TYR A 789 15.98 16.91 31.54
C TYR A 789 16.65 15.96 32.53
N TYR A 790 17.32 16.53 33.53
CA TYR A 790 17.86 15.76 34.65
C TYR A 790 17.80 16.61 35.92
N THR A 791 17.60 15.95 37.04
CA THR A 791 17.54 16.59 38.35
C THR A 791 18.84 16.33 39.09
N SER A 792 19.54 17.39 39.49
CA SER A 792 20.75 17.33 40.33
C SER A 792 20.63 18.34 41.46
N GLU A 793 20.94 17.94 42.69
CA GLU A 793 20.87 18.82 43.89
C GLU A 793 19.50 19.51 44.07
N GLY A 794 18.41 18.86 43.65
CA GLY A 794 17.05 19.41 43.72
C GLY A 794 16.73 20.49 42.67
N LYS A 795 17.65 20.76 41.73
CA LYS A 795 17.43 21.66 40.57
C LYS A 795 17.26 20.84 39.30
N ARG A 796 16.27 21.22 38.49
CA ARG A 796 16.04 20.63 37.17
C ARG A 796 16.86 21.38 36.13
N HIS A 797 17.71 20.65 35.44
CA HIS A 797 18.56 21.14 34.36
C HIS A 797 18.04 20.64 33.01
N VAL A 798 18.31 21.39 31.95
CA VAL A 798 17.94 21.03 30.57
C VAL A 798 19.14 21.17 29.64
N PHE A 799 19.44 20.09 28.90
CA PHE A 799 20.34 20.13 27.76
C PHE A 799 19.51 20.16 26.49
N SER A 800 19.78 21.13 25.63
CA SER A 800 19.09 21.30 24.35
C SER A 800 20.06 21.14 23.20
N THR A 801 19.65 20.41 22.18
CA THR A 801 20.33 20.32 20.88
C THR A 801 19.32 20.68 19.80
N GLU A 802 19.61 21.71 19.02
CA GLU A 802 18.81 22.11 17.86
C GLU A 802 19.58 21.79 16.58
N LYS A 803 19.01 20.97 15.71
CA LYS A 803 19.50 20.74 14.35
C LYS A 803 18.64 21.51 13.36
N ARG A 804 19.26 22.24 12.43
CA ARG A 804 18.60 22.89 11.28
C ARG A 804 19.11 22.28 10.00
N TYR A 805 18.20 21.90 9.12
CA TYR A 805 18.50 21.23 7.87
C TYR A 805 18.25 22.19 6.70
N ALA A 806 19.20 22.24 5.78
CA ALA A 806 19.06 22.95 4.51
C ALA A 806 19.35 22.00 3.36
N TYR A 807 18.65 22.22 2.26
CA TYR A 807 18.58 21.35 1.11
C TYR A 807 18.74 22.18 -0.16
N ASP A 808 19.27 21.53 -1.19
CA ASP A 808 19.18 22.00 -2.57
C ASP A 808 18.26 21.02 -3.31
N TYR A 809 17.67 21.46 -4.42
CA TYR A 809 16.73 20.65 -5.18
C TYR A 809 16.93 20.82 -6.68
N ASP A 810 16.98 19.69 -7.38
CA ASP A 810 16.59 19.60 -8.77
C ASP A 810 15.58 18.45 -8.90
N PHE A 811 14.30 18.78 -8.96
CA PHE A 811 13.24 17.78 -9.04
C PHE A 811 13.07 17.18 -10.44
N LEU A 812 13.69 17.79 -11.46
CA LEU A 812 13.67 17.30 -12.84
C LEU A 812 14.74 16.23 -13.06
N ASP A 813 15.81 16.26 -12.25
CA ASP A 813 16.85 15.26 -12.27
C ASP A 813 16.63 14.20 -11.16
N PRO A 814 16.16 12.98 -11.49
CA PRO A 814 16.02 11.90 -10.50
C PRO A 814 17.37 11.47 -9.89
N GLY A 815 18.50 11.79 -10.53
CA GLY A 815 19.84 11.58 -10.00
C GLY A 815 20.27 12.62 -8.96
N PHE A 816 19.45 13.66 -8.70
CA PHE A 816 19.74 14.68 -7.71
C PHE A 816 19.31 14.24 -6.32
N SER A 817 20.19 14.39 -5.34
CA SER A 817 19.89 13.96 -3.97
C SER A 817 18.87 14.85 -3.26
N LEU A 818 17.79 14.24 -2.78
CA LEU A 818 16.84 14.86 -1.85
C LEU A 818 17.34 14.85 -0.37
N LYS A 819 18.58 14.43 -0.10
CA LYS A 819 19.18 14.44 1.24
C LYS A 819 19.70 15.85 1.61
N PRO A 820 19.77 16.20 2.91
CA PRO A 820 20.17 17.55 3.33
C PRO A 820 21.60 17.88 2.90
N ARG A 821 21.80 19.09 2.37
CA ARG A 821 23.10 19.65 1.97
C ARG A 821 23.86 20.26 3.13
N ARG A 822 23.14 20.67 4.19
CA ARG A 822 23.76 21.30 5.36
C ARG A 822 22.93 21.02 6.60
N VAL A 823 23.62 20.68 7.70
CA VAL A 823 23.01 20.48 9.02
C VAL A 823 23.77 21.33 10.04
N GLU A 824 23.09 22.33 10.59
CA GLU A 824 23.62 23.15 11.70
C GLU A 824 23.11 22.59 13.03
N THR A 825 24.01 22.12 13.88
CA THR A 825 23.70 21.66 15.23
C THR A 825 24.14 22.69 16.27
N MET A 826 23.19 23.28 16.99
CA MET A 826 23.43 24.20 18.10
C MET A 826 23.17 23.50 19.44
N ARG A 827 24.19 23.46 20.31
CA ARG A 827 24.07 22.89 21.67
C ARG A 827 23.76 23.97 22.70
N SER A 828 23.29 23.56 23.88
CA SER A 828 22.93 24.47 24.98
C SER A 828 24.08 25.30 25.54
N ASP A 829 25.33 24.87 25.33
CA ASP A 829 26.53 25.63 25.68
C ASP A 829 26.93 26.65 24.60
N SER A 830 26.05 26.92 23.64
CA SER A 830 26.27 27.77 22.46
C SER A 830 27.37 27.26 21.51
N THR A 831 27.81 26.00 21.65
CA THR A 831 28.68 25.38 20.65
C THR A 831 27.87 25.03 19.41
N ALA A 832 28.35 25.47 18.26
CA ALA A 832 27.77 25.17 16.96
C ALA A 832 28.67 24.20 16.20
N VAL A 833 28.05 23.15 15.66
CA VAL A 833 28.66 22.24 14.69
C VAL A 833 27.92 22.39 13.38
N VAL A 834 28.64 22.62 12.29
CA VAL A 834 28.05 22.70 10.94
C VAL A 834 28.59 21.56 10.11
N ASP A 835 27.70 20.69 9.66
CA ASP A 835 27.99 19.66 8.67
C ASP A 835 27.48 20.11 7.30
N THR A 836 28.28 19.95 6.25
CA THR A 836 27.92 20.24 4.85
C THR A 836 28.21 19.01 4.01
N TYR A 837 27.31 18.67 3.10
CA TYR A 837 27.29 17.43 2.34
C TYR A 837 27.16 17.70 0.84
N ASP A 838 27.86 16.88 0.04
CA ASP A 838 27.60 16.74 -1.39
C ASP A 838 27.44 15.26 -1.72
N TYR A 839 26.67 14.99 -2.77
CA TYR A 839 26.29 13.65 -3.21
C TYR A 839 26.70 13.45 -4.67
N LEU A 840 26.96 12.21 -5.06
CA LEU A 840 27.33 11.89 -6.43
C LEU A 840 26.11 11.99 -7.35
N LEU A 841 26.27 12.68 -8.48
CA LEU A 841 25.24 12.78 -9.51
C LEU A 841 24.87 11.38 -10.05
N ASN A 842 23.57 11.11 -10.27
CA ASN A 842 23.00 9.80 -10.64
C ASN A 842 23.04 8.72 -9.55
N TYR A 843 23.73 8.97 -8.44
CA TYR A 843 23.79 8.07 -7.28
C TYR A 843 23.46 8.86 -6.01
N PRO A 844 22.20 9.33 -5.88
CA PRO A 844 21.81 10.36 -4.92
C PRO A 844 21.98 9.95 -3.44
N ALA A 845 22.20 8.67 -3.14
CA ALA A 845 22.58 8.20 -1.80
C ALA A 845 24.09 8.17 -1.52
N ILE A 846 24.94 8.21 -2.55
CA ILE A 846 26.40 8.10 -2.42
C ILE A 846 27.00 9.46 -2.06
N LEU A 847 27.62 9.55 -0.89
CA LEU A 847 28.26 10.76 -0.39
C LEU A 847 29.57 11.04 -1.15
N SER A 848 29.70 12.24 -1.73
CA SER A 848 30.92 12.69 -2.43
C SER A 848 31.73 13.70 -1.62
N TYR A 849 31.10 14.40 -0.68
CA TYR A 849 31.75 15.40 0.15
C TYR A 849 31.13 15.48 1.54
N HIS A 850 31.97 15.66 2.56
CA HIS A 850 31.56 16.04 3.90
C HIS A 850 32.52 17.06 4.49
N LYS A 851 31.98 18.19 4.97
CA LYS A 851 32.71 19.15 5.78
C LYS A 851 32.06 19.29 7.13
N ARG A 852 32.83 19.06 8.19
CA ARG A 852 32.42 19.32 9.58
C ARG A 852 33.20 20.50 10.13
N THR A 853 32.51 21.49 10.65
CA THR A 853 33.08 22.68 11.29
C THR A 853 32.61 22.74 12.74
N GLU A 854 33.53 22.87 13.69
CA GLU A 854 33.26 22.99 15.13
C GLU A 854 34.16 24.09 15.73
N GLY A 855 33.57 25.25 16.00
CA GLY A 855 34.32 26.46 16.34
C GLY A 855 35.19 26.93 15.18
N GLU A 856 36.48 27.17 15.43
CA GLU A 856 37.46 27.55 14.40
C GLU A 856 38.01 26.34 13.63
N ASN A 857 37.84 25.13 14.17
CA ASN A 857 38.36 23.91 13.54
C ASN A 857 37.40 23.41 12.48
N ASN A 858 37.92 22.92 11.37
CA ASN A 858 37.13 22.21 10.39
C ASN A 858 37.88 21.01 9.81
N ARG A 859 37.13 20.01 9.39
CA ARG A 859 37.63 18.86 8.66
C ARG A 859 36.77 18.66 7.41
N GLU A 860 37.42 18.61 6.27
CA GLU A 860 36.80 18.26 4.99
C GLU A 860 37.26 16.88 4.56
N SER A 861 36.33 16.11 4.01
CA SER A 861 36.53 14.81 3.38
C SER A 861 35.85 14.84 2.02
N ARG A 862 36.56 14.40 0.96
CA ARG A 862 36.01 14.29 -0.39
C ARG A 862 36.29 12.90 -0.94
N ILE A 863 35.34 12.35 -1.69
CA ILE A 863 35.54 11.20 -2.56
C ILE A 863 35.43 11.72 -3.98
N LEU A 864 36.52 11.60 -4.73
CA LEU A 864 36.55 11.89 -6.16
C LEU A 864 36.30 10.56 -6.87
N PHE A 865 35.42 10.56 -7.87
CA PHE A 865 35.01 9.37 -8.60
C PHE A 865 35.53 9.41 -10.04
N ASN A 866 35.65 8.23 -10.65
CA ASN A 866 35.91 8.14 -12.08
C ASN A 866 34.71 8.71 -12.86
N THR A 867 35.00 9.42 -13.95
CA THR A 867 33.97 10.09 -14.75
C THR A 867 32.94 9.08 -15.25
N GLY A 868 31.67 9.29 -14.90
CA GLY A 868 30.55 8.47 -15.36
C GLY A 868 30.32 7.17 -14.56
N THR A 869 30.99 6.97 -13.42
CA THR A 869 30.80 5.77 -12.58
C THR A 869 30.69 6.12 -11.09
N CYS A 870 30.30 5.13 -10.27
CA CYS A 870 30.36 5.22 -8.81
C CYS A 870 31.67 4.69 -8.20
N LEU A 871 32.71 4.45 -9.02
CA LEU A 871 34.00 3.93 -8.57
C LEU A 871 34.90 5.06 -8.05
N PRO A 872 35.38 5.01 -6.80
CA PRO A 872 36.28 6.02 -6.26
C PRO A 872 37.59 6.11 -7.04
N GLN A 873 38.05 7.32 -7.37
CA GLN A 873 39.41 7.58 -7.83
C GLN A 873 40.34 7.86 -6.65
N LYS A 874 39.88 8.65 -5.67
CA LYS A 874 40.65 8.97 -4.46
C LYS A 874 39.77 9.50 -3.35
N VAL A 875 40.15 9.21 -2.11
CA VAL A 875 39.60 9.81 -0.91
C VAL A 875 40.61 10.82 -0.39
N GLN A 876 40.16 12.05 -0.21
CA GLN A 876 40.99 13.15 0.24
C GLN A 876 40.45 13.72 1.54
N SER A 877 41.33 14.21 2.40
CA SER A 877 40.92 14.98 3.58
C SER A 877 41.83 16.18 3.82
N ARG A 878 41.29 17.21 4.47
CA ARG A 878 42.08 18.30 5.04
C ARG A 878 41.47 18.80 6.33
N THR A 879 42.32 19.38 7.16
CA THR A 879 41.91 20.18 8.32
C THR A 879 42.08 21.66 8.02
N ASP A 880 41.52 22.51 8.88
CA ASP A 880 41.71 23.96 8.89
C ASP A 880 43.18 24.40 8.91
N LYS A 881 44.08 23.54 9.39
CA LYS A 881 45.53 23.79 9.48
C LYS A 881 46.29 23.48 8.20
N GLN A 882 45.60 22.99 7.16
CA GLN A 882 46.20 22.54 5.90
C GLN A 882 45.61 23.32 4.73
N ALA A 883 46.47 23.89 3.88
CA ALA A 883 46.03 24.62 2.69
C ALA A 883 45.45 23.66 1.62
N ASP A 884 46.14 22.54 1.40
CA ASP A 884 45.80 21.58 0.37
C ASP A 884 45.17 20.31 0.93
N PHE A 885 44.38 19.64 0.08
CA PHE A 885 43.89 18.30 0.36
C PHE A 885 45.03 17.30 0.39
N ARG A 886 45.04 16.45 1.40
CA ARG A 886 45.90 15.28 1.46
C ARG A 886 45.13 14.05 0.98
N ASP A 887 45.74 13.27 0.09
CA ASP A 887 45.21 11.97 -0.28
C ASP A 887 45.29 11.02 0.92
N GLU A 888 44.15 10.46 1.31
CA GLU A 888 44.06 9.40 2.32
C GLU A 888 44.19 8.03 1.67
N VAL A 889 43.54 7.86 0.51
CA VAL A 889 43.62 6.66 -0.34
C VAL A 889 43.52 7.09 -1.80
N VAL A 890 44.37 6.56 -2.67
CA VAL A 890 44.27 6.71 -4.13
C VAL A 890 44.00 5.35 -4.75
N TYR A 891 42.90 5.21 -5.50
CA TYR A 891 42.55 3.99 -6.21
C TYR A 891 43.21 4.04 -7.59
N ARG A 892 44.32 3.33 -7.74
CA ARG A 892 45.15 3.39 -8.94
C ARG A 892 44.61 2.51 -10.05
N ARG A 893 44.05 1.36 -9.70
CA ARG A 893 43.58 0.37 -10.68
C ARG A 893 42.40 -0.44 -10.14
N TYR A 894 41.49 -0.73 -11.06
CA TYR A 894 40.35 -1.62 -10.89
C TYR A 894 40.50 -2.80 -11.84
N ASP A 895 39.97 -3.97 -11.47
CA ASP A 895 39.75 -5.06 -12.44
C ASP A 895 38.58 -4.72 -13.38
N ALA A 896 38.37 -5.58 -14.39
CA ALA A 896 37.22 -5.48 -15.31
C ALA A 896 35.85 -5.47 -14.60
N SER A 897 35.85 -5.91 -13.34
CA SER A 897 34.70 -6.14 -12.49
C SER A 897 34.51 -5.05 -11.41
N GLY A 898 35.30 -3.97 -11.48
CA GLY A 898 35.12 -2.77 -10.64
C GLY A 898 35.53 -2.95 -9.18
N ASN A 899 36.27 -4.00 -8.87
CA ASN A 899 36.94 -4.12 -7.58
C ASN A 899 38.32 -3.46 -7.64
N ALA A 900 38.71 -2.83 -6.53
CA ALA A 900 40.02 -2.20 -6.44
C ALA A 900 41.11 -3.30 -6.38
N VAL A 901 42.00 -3.32 -7.37
CA VAL A 901 43.16 -4.25 -7.41
C VAL A 901 44.45 -3.57 -6.99
N GLU A 902 44.51 -2.23 -7.03
CA GLU A 902 45.62 -1.47 -6.47
C GLU A 902 45.12 -0.15 -5.88
N ILE A 903 45.43 0.07 -4.60
CA ILE A 903 45.29 1.36 -3.93
C ILE A 903 46.64 1.84 -3.42
N ALA A 904 46.78 3.14 -3.16
CA ALA A 904 47.89 3.71 -2.44
C ALA A 904 47.40 4.33 -1.14
N GLY A 905 48.05 3.98 -0.03
CA GLY A 905 47.80 4.58 1.26
C GLY A 905 48.28 6.04 1.34
N LYS A 906 48.04 6.65 2.50
CA LYS A 906 48.33 8.06 2.81
C LYS A 906 49.80 8.50 2.65
N ASP A 907 50.71 7.53 2.65
CA ASP A 907 52.16 7.66 2.50
C ASP A 907 52.64 7.27 1.09
N GLY A 908 51.72 6.92 0.18
CA GLY A 908 52.01 6.46 -1.17
C GLY A 908 52.29 4.95 -1.25
N THR A 909 52.30 4.23 -0.12
CA THR A 909 52.56 2.79 -0.06
C THR A 909 51.48 2.05 -0.85
N PRO A 910 51.86 1.27 -1.88
CA PRO A 910 50.90 0.50 -2.66
C PRO A 910 50.33 -0.66 -1.83
N VAL A 911 49.04 -0.92 -2.00
CA VAL A 911 48.34 -2.08 -1.46
C VAL A 911 47.58 -2.71 -2.61
N SER A 912 47.97 -3.93 -2.97
CA SER A 912 47.39 -4.68 -4.07
C SER A 912 46.42 -5.74 -3.56
N PHE A 913 45.40 -6.04 -4.35
CA PHE A 913 44.39 -7.05 -4.04
C PHE A 913 44.24 -8.01 -5.22
N LEU A 914 44.04 -9.28 -4.89
CA LEU A 914 43.61 -10.30 -5.84
C LEU A 914 42.22 -10.75 -5.42
N TRP A 915 41.32 -10.86 -6.38
CA TRP A 915 39.91 -11.21 -6.19
C TRP A 915 39.61 -12.58 -6.79
N SER A 916 38.59 -13.24 -6.25
CA SER A 916 38.05 -14.49 -6.77
C SER A 916 36.64 -14.68 -6.18
N TYR A 917 36.15 -15.93 -6.17
CA TYR A 917 34.81 -16.30 -5.71
C TYR A 917 33.74 -15.52 -6.48
N ASN A 918 33.78 -15.64 -7.82
CA ASN A 918 32.94 -14.89 -8.75
C ASN A 918 32.93 -13.39 -8.43
N ASN A 919 34.13 -12.81 -8.32
CA ASN A 919 34.33 -11.38 -8.12
C ASN A 919 33.82 -10.81 -6.77
N CYS A 920 33.49 -11.66 -5.80
CA CYS A 920 32.86 -11.19 -4.56
C CYS A 920 33.84 -10.99 -3.41
N PHE A 921 34.95 -11.73 -3.37
CA PHE A 921 35.81 -11.75 -2.19
C PHE A 921 37.31 -11.64 -2.54
N PRO A 922 38.08 -10.85 -1.77
CA PRO A 922 39.52 -10.75 -1.96
C PRO A 922 40.20 -12.00 -1.40
N ILE A 923 41.05 -12.65 -2.19
CA ILE A 923 41.83 -13.83 -1.80
C ILE A 923 43.23 -13.47 -1.29
N ALA A 924 43.72 -12.28 -1.65
CA ALA A 924 44.97 -11.74 -1.12
C ALA A 924 44.92 -10.22 -0.97
N ARG A 925 45.56 -9.72 0.08
CA ARG A 925 45.88 -8.31 0.32
C ARG A 925 47.39 -8.20 0.51
N ILE A 926 48.06 -7.47 -0.36
CA ILE A 926 49.51 -7.35 -0.42
C ILE A 926 49.89 -5.90 -0.15
N GLU A 927 50.37 -5.60 1.06
CA GLU A 927 50.89 -4.26 1.37
C GLU A 927 52.36 -4.12 0.90
N ASN A 928 52.76 -2.95 0.43
CA ASN A 928 54.11 -2.62 -0.06
C ASN A 928 54.53 -3.34 -1.36
N ALA A 929 53.58 -3.66 -2.23
CA ALA A 929 53.83 -4.06 -3.62
C ALA A 929 52.74 -3.55 -4.56
N THR A 930 53.13 -3.14 -5.76
CA THR A 930 52.20 -2.77 -6.86
C THR A 930 51.63 -4.03 -7.51
N ILE A 931 50.47 -3.92 -8.18
CA ILE A 931 49.85 -5.12 -8.76
C ILE A 931 50.64 -5.60 -10.00
N ASP A 932 51.43 -4.75 -10.67
CA ASP A 932 52.35 -5.18 -11.74
C ASP A 932 53.49 -6.05 -11.19
N GLU A 933 54.07 -5.69 -10.04
CA GLU A 933 55.07 -6.51 -9.35
C GLU A 933 54.48 -7.85 -8.89
N VAL A 934 53.24 -7.83 -8.40
CA VAL A 934 52.50 -9.05 -8.02
C VAL A 934 52.24 -9.93 -9.25
N CYS A 935 51.74 -9.39 -10.36
CA CYS A 935 51.48 -10.14 -11.58
C CYS A 935 52.78 -10.72 -12.18
N ALA A 936 53.88 -9.95 -12.18
CA ALA A 936 55.18 -10.41 -12.62
C ALA A 936 55.73 -11.54 -11.73
N ALA A 937 55.61 -11.41 -10.42
CA ALA A 937 56.03 -12.45 -9.47
C ALA A 937 55.20 -13.74 -9.60
N LEU A 938 53.91 -13.61 -9.90
CA LEU A 938 53.01 -14.75 -10.12
C LEU A 938 53.13 -15.35 -11.51
N GLU A 939 53.75 -14.68 -12.48
CA GLU A 939 53.73 -15.04 -13.90
C GLU A 939 52.29 -15.09 -14.47
N ILE A 940 51.49 -14.06 -14.22
CA ILE A 940 50.14 -13.87 -14.79
C ILE A 940 50.07 -12.58 -15.61
N GLU A 941 49.22 -12.54 -16.63
CA GLU A 941 49.06 -11.37 -17.49
C GLU A 941 48.29 -10.22 -16.81
N SER A 942 47.34 -10.56 -15.94
CA SER A 942 46.47 -9.60 -15.25
C SER A 942 46.05 -10.11 -13.86
N ALA A 943 45.66 -9.19 -12.97
CA ALA A 943 45.03 -9.51 -11.69
C ALA A 943 43.67 -10.21 -11.84
N ASP A 944 43.08 -10.11 -13.03
CA ASP A 944 41.75 -10.64 -13.35
C ASP A 944 41.76 -12.17 -13.56
N GLU A 945 42.95 -12.80 -13.67
CA GLU A 945 43.15 -14.23 -14.01
C GLU A 945 42.22 -15.18 -13.24
N TRP A 946 42.02 -14.93 -11.94
CA TRP A 946 41.23 -15.78 -11.05
C TRP A 946 39.94 -15.13 -10.54
N THR A 947 39.60 -13.96 -11.05
CA THR A 947 38.47 -13.14 -10.54
C THR A 947 37.14 -13.85 -10.71
N TYR A 948 36.95 -14.56 -11.82
CA TYR A 948 35.72 -15.28 -12.15
C TYR A 948 35.72 -16.75 -11.71
N ASP A 949 36.75 -17.20 -11.00
CA ASP A 949 36.75 -18.54 -10.43
C ASP A 949 35.74 -18.59 -9.28
N SER A 950 34.88 -19.61 -9.27
CA SER A 950 33.90 -19.80 -8.19
C SER A 950 34.57 -20.15 -6.85
N VAL A 951 35.68 -20.91 -6.90
CA VAL A 951 36.58 -21.18 -5.78
C VAL A 951 38.02 -21.34 -6.30
N PRO A 952 39.01 -20.61 -5.75
CA PRO A 952 40.42 -20.82 -6.09
C PRO A 952 40.90 -22.23 -5.74
N ASP A 953 41.54 -22.91 -6.70
CA ASP A 953 42.14 -24.23 -6.52
C ASP A 953 43.42 -24.20 -5.65
N SER A 954 44.03 -25.37 -5.44
CA SER A 954 45.25 -25.49 -4.63
C SER A 954 46.46 -24.79 -5.26
N ASP A 955 46.56 -24.78 -6.58
CA ASP A 955 47.70 -24.25 -7.30
C ASP A 955 47.69 -22.72 -7.22
N VAL A 956 46.51 -22.11 -7.36
CA VAL A 956 46.29 -20.68 -7.12
C VAL A 956 46.71 -20.30 -5.69
N ARG A 957 46.28 -21.08 -4.69
CA ARG A 957 46.63 -20.83 -3.26
C ARG A 957 48.13 -20.92 -3.00
N VAL A 958 48.81 -21.87 -3.63
CA VAL A 958 50.28 -22.01 -3.52
C VAL A 958 50.98 -20.82 -4.19
N ARG A 959 50.53 -20.40 -5.38
CA ARG A 959 51.10 -19.25 -6.10
C ARG A 959 50.92 -17.94 -5.32
N ILE A 960 49.74 -17.64 -4.78
CA ILE A 960 49.58 -16.44 -3.94
C ILE A 960 50.38 -16.55 -2.62
N GLY A 961 50.59 -17.76 -2.12
CA GLY A 961 51.38 -18.02 -0.92
C GLY A 961 52.87 -17.71 -1.11
N SER A 962 53.43 -18.03 -2.27
CA SER A 962 54.85 -17.81 -2.60
C SER A 962 55.23 -16.34 -2.72
N LEU A 963 54.26 -15.42 -2.84
CA LEU A 963 54.50 -13.98 -2.82
C LEU A 963 55.23 -13.49 -1.56
N ARG A 964 55.10 -14.19 -0.42
CA ARG A 964 55.86 -13.86 0.81
C ARG A 964 57.37 -14.01 0.63
N GLU A 965 57.80 -14.94 -0.23
CA GLU A 965 59.21 -15.19 -0.54
C GLU A 965 59.67 -14.38 -1.76
N LEU A 966 58.81 -14.29 -2.79
CA LEU A 966 59.10 -13.58 -4.04
C LEU A 966 59.13 -12.06 -3.86
N LEU A 967 58.38 -11.52 -2.89
CA LEU A 967 58.31 -10.10 -2.55
C LEU A 967 58.64 -9.90 -1.06
N PRO A 968 59.93 -9.94 -0.66
CA PRO A 968 60.34 -9.98 0.75
C PRO A 968 60.01 -8.70 1.54
N ASP A 969 59.85 -7.57 0.85
CA ASP A 969 59.45 -6.31 1.46
C ASP A 969 57.92 -6.14 1.55
N ALA A 970 57.14 -7.06 0.97
CA ALA A 970 55.69 -7.01 0.95
C ALA A 970 55.07 -7.77 2.14
N ARG A 971 53.95 -7.27 2.66
CA ARG A 971 53.19 -7.93 3.72
C ARG A 971 51.95 -8.59 3.13
N VAL A 972 52.05 -9.90 2.88
CA VAL A 972 51.01 -10.67 2.20
C VAL A 972 50.06 -11.29 3.22
N THR A 973 48.80 -10.88 3.19
CA THR A 973 47.69 -11.53 3.91
C THR A 973 46.80 -12.26 2.92
N THR A 974 46.52 -13.54 3.14
CA THR A 974 45.65 -14.34 2.25
C THR A 974 44.38 -14.78 2.98
N TYR A 975 43.28 -14.90 2.24
CA TYR A 975 41.96 -15.21 2.76
C TYR A 975 41.38 -16.44 2.07
N GLU A 976 40.71 -17.29 2.83
CA GLU A 976 39.93 -18.42 2.32
C GLU A 976 38.47 -18.24 2.75
N TYR A 977 37.54 -18.59 1.86
CA TYR A 977 36.11 -18.49 2.08
C TYR A 977 35.42 -19.80 1.73
N VAL A 978 34.25 -20.02 2.35
CA VAL A 978 33.27 -21.01 1.92
C VAL A 978 31.96 -20.28 1.63
N SER A 979 31.33 -20.60 0.48
CA SER A 979 30.05 -20.00 0.07
C SER A 979 29.02 -20.06 1.20
N LEU A 980 28.20 -19.01 1.34
CA LEU A 980 27.14 -18.86 2.35
C LEU A 980 27.57 -18.87 3.83
N HIS A 981 28.84 -19.13 4.15
CA HIS A 981 29.38 -19.10 5.52
C HIS A 981 30.30 -17.91 5.78
N GLY A 982 31.19 -17.57 4.84
CA GLY A 982 32.15 -16.47 4.95
C GLY A 982 33.61 -16.92 5.08
N VAL A 983 34.45 -16.11 5.73
CA VAL A 983 35.90 -16.33 5.87
C VAL A 983 36.19 -17.55 6.73
N THR A 984 36.88 -18.57 6.20
CA THR A 984 37.27 -19.79 6.93
C THR A 984 38.75 -19.83 7.31
N ALA A 985 39.59 -19.04 6.65
CA ALA A 985 40.98 -18.87 7.08
C ALA A 985 41.55 -17.50 6.70
N ILE A 986 42.42 -16.99 7.57
CA ILE A 986 43.23 -15.80 7.33
C ILE A 986 44.67 -16.18 7.64
N THR A 987 45.56 -16.08 6.65
CA THR A 987 47.00 -16.26 6.86
C THR A 987 47.67 -14.91 6.87
N ASP A 988 48.29 -14.56 7.99
CA ASP A 988 48.93 -13.27 8.19
C ASP A 988 50.26 -13.14 7.39
N PRO A 989 50.92 -11.96 7.42
CA PRO A 989 52.22 -11.77 6.77
C PRO A 989 53.35 -12.66 7.29
N ASN A 990 53.25 -13.20 8.51
CA ASN A 990 54.23 -14.11 9.10
C ASN A 990 53.98 -15.58 8.71
N GLY A 991 52.96 -15.85 7.90
CA GLY A 991 52.58 -17.20 7.51
C GLY A 991 51.74 -17.94 8.56
N VAL A 992 51.25 -17.26 9.60
CA VAL A 992 50.41 -17.88 10.62
C VAL A 992 48.95 -17.87 10.15
N THR A 993 48.38 -19.06 9.99
CA THR A 993 46.97 -19.23 9.59
C THR A 993 46.07 -19.31 10.81
N THR A 994 45.16 -18.34 10.96
CA THR A 994 43.99 -18.44 11.83
C THR A 994 42.82 -19.00 11.03
N ARG A 995 42.23 -20.10 11.51
CA ARG A 995 41.05 -20.75 10.93
C ARG A 995 39.80 -20.48 11.74
N PHE A 996 38.67 -20.45 11.05
CA PHE A 996 37.35 -20.15 11.60
C PHE A 996 36.38 -21.27 11.24
N ASP A 997 35.69 -21.80 12.25
CA ASP A 997 34.62 -22.76 12.05
C ASP A 997 33.27 -22.11 12.22
N TYR A 998 32.31 -22.50 11.39
CA TYR A 998 30.93 -22.05 11.47
C TYR A 998 30.01 -23.24 11.68
N ASP A 999 28.84 -23.00 12.24
CA ASP A 999 27.73 -23.94 12.11
C ASP A 999 26.93 -23.67 10.82
N ASN A 1000 25.95 -24.53 10.54
CA ASN A 1000 25.14 -24.42 9.32
C ASN A 1000 24.10 -23.28 9.35
N TYR A 1001 24.03 -22.51 10.44
CA TYR A 1001 23.37 -21.20 10.44
C TYR A 1001 24.32 -20.05 10.08
N SER A 1002 25.56 -20.36 9.66
CA SER A 1002 26.62 -19.41 9.35
C SER A 1002 27.06 -18.58 10.57
N ARG A 1003 26.95 -19.16 11.78
CA ARG A 1003 27.42 -18.52 13.01
C ARG A 1003 28.83 -19.02 13.34
N LEU A 1004 29.73 -18.13 13.73
CA LEU A 1004 31.09 -18.48 14.13
C LEU A 1004 31.07 -19.35 15.41
N THR A 1005 31.61 -20.56 15.36
CA THR A 1005 31.67 -21.51 16.51
C THR A 1005 33.06 -21.59 17.13
N GLY A 1006 34.11 -21.20 16.41
CA GLY A 1006 35.45 -21.10 16.97
C GLY A 1006 36.49 -20.54 16.04
N SER A 1007 37.58 -20.06 16.62
CA SER A 1007 38.80 -19.67 15.93
C SER A 1007 39.99 -20.43 16.51
N TYR A 1008 40.94 -20.82 15.66
CA TYR A 1008 42.07 -21.67 16.04
C TYR A 1008 43.24 -21.54 15.08
N TYR A 1009 44.41 -22.05 15.49
CA TYR A 1009 45.51 -22.35 14.58
C TYR A 1009 45.91 -23.83 14.72
N LEU A 1010 46.70 -24.35 13.78
CA LEU A 1010 47.25 -25.69 13.85
C LEU A 1010 48.69 -25.63 14.39
N ASP A 1011 49.00 -26.43 15.40
CA ASP A 1011 50.39 -26.58 15.87
C ASP A 1011 51.26 -27.42 14.91
N GLU A 1012 52.54 -27.57 15.22
CA GLU A 1012 53.51 -28.34 14.42
C GLU A 1012 53.10 -29.81 14.18
N ASN A 1013 52.19 -30.36 15.01
CA ASN A 1013 51.68 -31.72 14.87
C ASN A 1013 50.27 -31.75 14.24
N ALA A 1014 49.86 -30.68 13.57
CA ALA A 1014 48.54 -30.46 12.99
C ALA A 1014 47.38 -30.57 14.01
N ARG A 1015 47.64 -30.27 15.29
CA ARG A 1015 46.61 -30.27 16.33
C ARG A 1015 45.96 -28.91 16.41
N LYS A 1016 44.65 -28.93 16.62
CA LYS A 1016 43.82 -27.74 16.77
C LYS A 1016 44.11 -27.04 18.10
N VAL A 1017 44.76 -25.88 18.06
CA VAL A 1017 44.92 -25.00 19.21
C VAL A 1017 43.86 -23.90 19.13
N MET A 1018 42.82 -24.03 19.96
CA MET A 1018 41.72 -23.08 20.01
C MET A 1018 42.20 -21.72 20.54
N LEU A 1019 41.93 -20.67 19.78
CA LEU A 1019 42.06 -19.28 20.23
C LEU A 1019 40.80 -18.85 20.99
N GLN A 1020 39.62 -19.17 20.42
CA GLN A 1020 38.33 -18.84 21.02
C GLN A 1020 37.27 -19.85 20.59
N LYS A 1021 36.33 -20.17 21.48
CA LYS A 1021 35.18 -21.04 21.19
C LYS A 1021 33.89 -20.32 21.56
N TYR A 1022 32.91 -20.38 20.67
CA TYR A 1022 31.58 -19.84 20.85
C TYR A 1022 30.59 -20.98 20.98
N VAL A 1023 29.80 -20.96 22.05
CA VAL A 1023 28.74 -21.93 22.29
C VAL A 1023 27.44 -21.16 22.35
N TYR A 1024 26.56 -21.42 21.39
CA TYR A 1024 25.24 -20.80 21.34
C TYR A 1024 24.24 -21.68 22.07
N HIS A 1025 23.54 -21.11 23.05
CA HIS A 1025 22.45 -21.78 23.77
C HIS A 1025 21.14 -21.11 23.38
N PHE A 1026 20.30 -21.81 22.62
CA PHE A 1026 18.90 -21.45 22.41
C PHE A 1026 18.06 -22.31 23.36
N GLY A 1027 17.05 -21.69 24.00
CA GLY A 1027 16.23 -22.30 25.04
C GLY A 1027 15.79 -23.72 24.70
N LYS A 1028 16.07 -24.66 25.61
CA LYS A 1028 15.59 -26.05 25.53
C LYS A 1028 14.40 -26.25 26.45
#